data_AF-A0A927H039-F1
#
_entry.id   AF-A0A927H039-F1
#
_cell.length_a   1.000
_cell.length_b   1.000
_cell.length_c   1.000
_cell.angle_alpha   90.00
_cell.angle_beta   90.00
_cell.angle_gamma   90.00
#
_symmetry.space_group_name_H-M   'P 1'
#
loop_
_entity.id
_entity.type
_entity.pdbx_description
1 polymer ?
#
loop_
_entity_poly.entity_id
_entity_poly.type
_entity_poly.pdbx_seq_one_letter_code
_entity_poly.pdbx_strand_id
1 'polypeptide(L)'
;MADSLVIVESPAKAKTIGKYLGSKFIVKASMGHIRDLPKSQIGVEVENKFEPKYITIRGKGSVLKELKDASRKVKNIYLAADPDREGEAIAWHLAHYLELSEKEPCRVVFNEITKQAVKDAFKQPRPIDMDLVNAQQARRILDRLVGYKISPLLWKKVKKGLSAGRVQSVAVKLIIDRENEIKLFVPEEYWSITAMLDVNGSAFEAKFYGIGGEKKELNREAEVQDILKRIEQETFTVNEVKEKERQRNPAPPFITSSLQQEAARKLNFRAAKTMQVAQQLYEGVDIGKEGTVGLITYMRTDSTRISPVAQEEAKEYIQQAYGADYYPETPRVYLKKGANAQDAHEAIRPTSVAKTPEEMKGYLSRDQFRLYKLVWERFVASQMASAVLDTMTVDIKAGDVTFRAAGSKVKFPGFMKVYVEGNDDGSTNEDDKFLPPLQPDDKLGNQGIEPKQHFTQPPPRYSEARLVRALEEMGIGRPSTYAPTLETIQKRGYVAMEEKRFVPTELGDLVIQLMAEFFPEILNVEFTAHMEEELDFVEEGKVDWVKVLDEFYVTFEKRLEVAEEEMKEVEIQDEVTDILCEKCGRNMVIKMGRFGKFLACSGFPDCRNAKPIVKEVGVTCPKCKEGNVVERRSKKGRIFYGCDQYPGCDYVSWDKPSGKPCPNCSTMLVEKYAKSGSHLQCPDCGYKEEMQQTDGDGDTDAD
;
A
#
# COMPACT_ATOMS: atom_id res chain seq x y z
N MET A 1 -10.82 -45.35 -13.93
CA MET A 1 -10.97 -44.14 -14.76
C MET A 1 -11.43 -43.02 -13.84
N ALA A 2 -11.07 -41.78 -14.14
CA ALA A 2 -11.58 -40.65 -13.37
C ALA A 2 -13.06 -40.41 -13.72
N ASP A 3 -13.88 -40.08 -12.73
CA ASP A 3 -15.33 -39.89 -12.89
C ASP A 3 -15.70 -38.41 -13.08
N SER A 4 -14.81 -37.49 -12.69
CA SER A 4 -15.10 -36.05 -12.67
C SER A 4 -13.93 -35.20 -13.11
N LEU A 5 -14.22 -34.08 -13.77
CA LEU A 5 -13.26 -33.03 -14.13
C LEU A 5 -13.45 -31.85 -13.18
N VAL A 6 -12.35 -31.32 -12.65
CA VAL A 6 -12.33 -30.09 -11.85
C VAL A 6 -11.50 -29.06 -12.58
N ILE A 7 -12.04 -27.86 -12.75
CA ILE A 7 -11.36 -26.74 -13.41
C ILE A 7 -11.15 -25.61 -12.42
N VAL A 8 -9.90 -25.15 -12.30
CA VAL A 8 -9.48 -24.03 -11.44
C VAL A 8 -8.67 -23.01 -12.24
N GLU A 9 -8.34 -21.86 -11.68
CA GLU A 9 -7.64 -20.81 -12.43
C GLU A 9 -6.17 -21.11 -12.67
N SER A 10 -5.48 -21.68 -11.68
CA SER A 10 -4.02 -21.75 -11.69
C SER A 10 -3.48 -23.18 -11.58
N PRO A 11 -2.29 -23.46 -12.14
CA PRO A 11 -1.66 -24.77 -12.04
C PRO A 11 -1.31 -25.18 -10.61
N ALA A 12 -0.93 -24.21 -9.77
CA ALA A 12 -0.60 -24.46 -8.36
C ALA A 12 -1.83 -24.98 -7.61
N LYS A 13 -2.96 -24.27 -7.74
CA LYS A 13 -4.26 -24.68 -7.18
C LYS A 13 -4.70 -26.05 -7.71
N ALA A 14 -4.50 -26.33 -9.00
CA ALA A 14 -4.81 -27.63 -9.59
C ALA A 14 -4.00 -28.77 -8.98
N LYS A 15 -2.70 -28.57 -8.75
CA LYS A 15 -1.80 -29.53 -8.10
C LYS A 15 -2.25 -29.81 -6.65
N THR A 16 -2.55 -28.76 -5.89
CA THR A 16 -2.97 -28.86 -4.49
C THR A 16 -4.30 -29.62 -4.35
N ILE A 17 -5.31 -29.23 -5.12
CA ILE A 17 -6.66 -29.84 -5.07
C ILE A 17 -6.63 -31.29 -5.59
N GLY A 18 -5.86 -31.56 -6.67
CA GLY A 18 -5.71 -32.91 -7.21
C GLY A 18 -5.18 -33.91 -6.18
N LYS A 19 -4.29 -33.46 -5.28
CA LYS A 19 -3.79 -34.29 -4.17
C LYS A 19 -4.88 -34.65 -3.17
N TYR A 20 -5.79 -33.73 -2.86
CA TYR A 20 -6.83 -33.94 -1.85
C TYR A 20 -7.99 -34.81 -2.35
N LEU A 21 -8.36 -34.65 -3.62
CA LEU A 21 -9.47 -35.37 -4.26
C LEU A 21 -9.06 -36.78 -4.75
N GLY A 22 -7.79 -36.97 -5.10
CA GLY A 22 -7.25 -38.26 -5.52
C GLY A 22 -7.61 -38.66 -6.95
N SER A 23 -7.37 -39.93 -7.30
CA SER A 23 -7.40 -40.43 -8.69
C SER A 23 -8.78 -40.48 -9.36
N LYS A 24 -9.86 -40.27 -8.60
CA LYS A 24 -11.23 -40.18 -9.15
C LYS A 24 -11.48 -38.86 -9.88
N PHE A 25 -10.62 -37.85 -9.71
CA PHE A 25 -10.79 -36.52 -10.29
C PHE A 25 -9.63 -36.20 -11.24
N ILE A 26 -9.94 -35.67 -12.41
CA ILE A 26 -8.99 -34.98 -13.27
C ILE A 26 -9.04 -33.50 -12.87
N VAL A 27 -7.92 -32.91 -12.45
CA VAL A 27 -7.88 -31.48 -12.09
C VAL A 27 -7.06 -30.73 -13.13
N LYS A 28 -7.64 -29.69 -13.73
CA LYS A 28 -7.03 -28.86 -14.80
C LYS A 28 -7.13 -27.38 -14.48
N ALA A 29 -6.26 -26.59 -15.10
CA ALA A 29 -6.22 -25.14 -14.93
C ALA A 29 -6.68 -24.42 -16.20
N SER A 30 -7.56 -23.43 -16.07
CA SER A 30 -8.00 -22.54 -17.16
C SER A 30 -6.97 -21.44 -17.48
N MET A 31 -5.98 -21.26 -16.61
CA MET A 31 -4.98 -20.18 -16.64
C MET A 31 -5.65 -18.79 -16.50
N GLY A 32 -6.69 -18.69 -15.67
CA GLY A 32 -7.55 -17.50 -15.50
C GLY A 32 -8.71 -17.44 -16.51
N HIS A 33 -9.11 -16.22 -16.90
CA HIS A 33 -10.17 -16.00 -17.90
C HIS A 33 -9.88 -16.71 -19.23
N ILE A 34 -10.93 -17.20 -19.87
CA ILE A 34 -10.88 -17.82 -21.21
C ILE A 34 -11.60 -16.99 -22.29
N ARG A 35 -12.51 -16.11 -21.87
CA ARG A 35 -13.26 -15.17 -22.70
C ARG A 35 -13.08 -13.77 -22.13
N ASP A 36 -13.12 -12.77 -23.01
CA ASP A 36 -13.14 -11.35 -22.64
C ASP A 36 -13.82 -10.57 -23.79
N LEU A 37 -14.14 -9.31 -23.53
CA LEU A 37 -14.56 -8.38 -24.56
C LEU A 37 -13.41 -8.13 -25.57
N PRO A 38 -13.69 -7.95 -26.87
CA PRO A 38 -12.69 -7.66 -27.89
C PRO A 38 -11.73 -6.53 -27.49
N LYS A 39 -10.44 -6.68 -27.83
CA LYS A 39 -9.39 -5.71 -27.47
C LYS A 39 -9.39 -4.43 -28.31
N SER A 40 -10.09 -4.42 -29.44
CA SER A 40 -10.04 -3.34 -30.44
C SER A 40 -11.42 -2.82 -30.84
N GLN A 41 -12.46 -3.27 -30.15
CA GLN A 41 -13.85 -2.86 -30.38
C GLN A 41 -14.50 -2.63 -29.02
N ILE A 42 -15.54 -1.80 -28.96
CA ILE A 42 -16.30 -1.57 -27.72
C ILE A 42 -16.82 -2.90 -27.16
N GLY A 43 -17.38 -3.76 -28.01
CA GLY A 43 -17.84 -5.09 -27.64
C GLY A 43 -19.05 -5.09 -26.72
N VAL A 44 -19.76 -3.97 -26.60
CA VAL A 44 -20.97 -3.78 -25.79
C VAL A 44 -22.01 -3.12 -26.66
N GLU A 45 -23.19 -3.71 -26.76
CA GLU A 45 -24.34 -3.18 -27.51
C GLU A 45 -25.25 -2.38 -26.58
N VAL A 46 -25.01 -1.07 -26.48
CA VAL A 46 -25.74 -0.18 -25.55
C VAL A 46 -27.25 -0.21 -25.82
N GLU A 47 -27.66 -0.07 -27.08
CA GLU A 47 -29.08 -0.07 -27.50
C GLU A 47 -29.81 -1.38 -27.19
N ASN A 48 -29.07 -2.47 -27.02
CA ASN A 48 -29.58 -3.80 -26.72
C ASN A 48 -29.24 -4.20 -25.28
N LYS A 49 -29.60 -3.34 -24.32
CA LYS A 49 -29.43 -3.58 -22.87
C LYS A 49 -27.99 -3.93 -22.48
N PHE A 50 -27.03 -3.24 -23.08
CA PHE A 50 -25.59 -3.45 -22.84
C PHE A 50 -25.10 -4.88 -23.11
N GLU A 51 -25.70 -5.60 -24.07
CA GLU A 51 -25.31 -6.99 -24.35
C GLU A 51 -23.80 -7.09 -24.68
N PRO A 52 -23.02 -7.89 -23.92
CA PRO A 52 -21.58 -8.00 -24.13
C PRO A 52 -21.24 -9.06 -25.18
N LYS A 53 -20.43 -8.67 -26.16
CA LYS A 53 -19.86 -9.58 -27.15
C LYS A 53 -18.59 -10.23 -26.62
N TYR A 54 -18.71 -11.34 -25.89
CA TYR A 54 -17.55 -12.09 -25.41
C TYR A 54 -16.88 -12.92 -26.50
N ILE A 55 -15.57 -12.77 -26.65
CA ILE A 55 -14.74 -13.58 -27.56
C ILE A 55 -13.70 -14.39 -26.79
N THR A 56 -13.28 -15.51 -27.37
CA THR A 56 -12.16 -16.30 -26.83
C THR A 56 -10.86 -15.47 -26.83
N ILE A 57 -10.15 -15.49 -25.71
CA ILE A 57 -8.86 -14.80 -25.57
C ILE A 57 -7.81 -15.46 -26.47
N ARG A 58 -7.13 -14.65 -27.30
CA ARG A 58 -6.04 -15.12 -28.17
C ARG A 58 -4.95 -15.81 -27.35
N GLY A 59 -4.54 -17.01 -27.77
CA GLY A 59 -3.52 -17.81 -27.09
C GLY A 59 -4.08 -18.89 -26.15
N LYS A 60 -5.38 -18.91 -25.87
CA LYS A 60 -6.03 -19.93 -25.02
C LYS A 60 -6.45 -21.21 -25.74
N GLY A 61 -6.20 -21.32 -27.05
CA GLY A 61 -6.70 -22.43 -27.86
C GLY A 61 -6.26 -23.83 -27.38
N SER A 62 -5.00 -23.96 -26.94
CA SER A 62 -4.49 -25.23 -26.40
C SER A 62 -5.17 -25.63 -25.09
N VAL A 63 -5.33 -24.67 -24.16
CA VAL A 63 -6.02 -24.88 -22.88
C VAL A 63 -7.47 -25.28 -23.12
N LEU A 64 -8.17 -24.56 -23.99
CA LEU A 64 -9.57 -24.84 -24.33
C LEU A 64 -9.76 -26.24 -24.91
N LYS A 65 -8.88 -26.63 -25.84
CA LYS A 65 -8.88 -27.99 -26.40
C LYS A 65 -8.66 -29.04 -25.30
N GLU A 66 -7.68 -28.83 -24.42
CA GLU A 66 -7.39 -29.74 -23.32
C GLU A 66 -8.59 -29.90 -22.37
N LEU A 67 -9.28 -28.79 -22.04
CA LEU A 67 -10.48 -28.82 -21.19
C LEU A 67 -11.63 -29.57 -21.87
N LYS A 68 -11.88 -29.33 -23.17
CA LYS A 68 -12.93 -30.00 -23.93
C LYS A 68 -12.64 -31.49 -24.17
N ASP A 69 -11.38 -31.86 -24.32
CA ASP A 69 -10.96 -33.27 -24.42
C ASP A 69 -11.06 -34.00 -23.08
N ALA A 70 -10.81 -33.30 -21.96
CA ALA A 70 -10.98 -33.86 -20.62
C ALA A 70 -12.46 -34.01 -20.24
N SER A 71 -13.31 -33.04 -20.60
CA SER A 71 -14.75 -33.07 -20.27
C SER A 71 -15.47 -34.26 -20.90
N ARG A 72 -15.09 -34.65 -22.12
CA ARG A 72 -15.63 -35.82 -22.83
C ARG A 72 -15.31 -37.17 -22.17
N LYS A 73 -14.37 -37.22 -21.21
CA LYS A 73 -13.89 -38.45 -20.57
C LYS A 73 -14.49 -38.71 -19.20
N VAL A 74 -15.32 -37.80 -18.70
CA VAL A 74 -15.84 -37.81 -17.32
C VAL A 74 -17.36 -37.65 -17.34
N LYS A 75 -18.01 -37.92 -16.20
CA LYS A 75 -19.46 -37.78 -16.03
C LYS A 75 -19.86 -36.41 -15.51
N ASN A 76 -19.07 -35.87 -14.58
CA ASN A 76 -19.38 -34.61 -13.90
C ASN A 76 -18.26 -33.59 -14.14
N ILE A 77 -18.63 -32.31 -14.24
CA ILE A 77 -17.69 -31.19 -14.34
C ILE A 77 -17.92 -30.25 -13.15
N TYR A 78 -16.85 -29.92 -12.44
CA TYR A 78 -16.84 -28.97 -11.35
C TYR A 78 -15.98 -27.76 -11.67
N LEU A 79 -16.51 -26.58 -11.42
CA LEU A 79 -15.87 -25.29 -11.60
C LEU A 79 -15.49 -24.76 -10.21
N ALA A 80 -14.20 -24.80 -9.90
CA ALA A 80 -13.65 -24.51 -8.58
C ALA A 80 -12.80 -23.23 -8.58
N ALA A 81 -13.32 -22.21 -9.26
CA ALA A 81 -12.77 -20.87 -9.27
C ALA A 81 -12.76 -20.23 -7.86
N ASP A 82 -12.01 -19.15 -7.67
CA ASP A 82 -11.92 -18.37 -6.44
C ASP A 82 -13.30 -17.86 -5.99
N PRO A 83 -13.50 -17.62 -4.69
CA PRO A 83 -14.82 -17.37 -4.11
C PRO A 83 -15.30 -15.92 -4.29
N ASP A 84 -14.92 -15.22 -5.35
CA ASP A 84 -15.31 -13.83 -5.62
C ASP A 84 -16.06 -13.68 -6.95
N ARG A 85 -16.58 -12.48 -7.22
CA ARG A 85 -17.29 -12.17 -8.48
C ARG A 85 -16.44 -12.42 -9.74
N GLU A 86 -15.12 -12.28 -9.65
CA GLU A 86 -14.22 -12.58 -10.78
C GLU A 86 -14.16 -14.09 -11.04
N GLY A 87 -14.01 -14.89 -10.00
CA GLY A 87 -14.06 -16.36 -10.07
C GLY A 87 -15.42 -16.87 -10.56
N GLU A 88 -16.52 -16.24 -10.14
CA GLU A 88 -17.85 -16.59 -10.63
C GLU A 88 -18.00 -16.32 -12.14
N ALA A 89 -17.53 -15.17 -12.63
CA ALA A 89 -17.50 -14.88 -14.07
C ALA A 89 -16.60 -15.84 -14.86
N ILE A 90 -15.45 -16.27 -14.29
CA ILE A 90 -14.61 -17.32 -14.89
C ILE A 90 -15.38 -18.63 -15.00
N ALA A 91 -16.09 -19.03 -13.93
CA ALA A 91 -16.91 -20.23 -13.92
C ALA A 91 -18.03 -20.14 -14.97
N TRP A 92 -18.74 -19.01 -15.06
CA TRP A 92 -19.76 -18.78 -16.09
C TRP A 92 -19.20 -18.86 -17.51
N HIS A 93 -18.05 -18.24 -17.79
CA HIS A 93 -17.39 -18.35 -19.09
C HIS A 93 -17.00 -19.80 -19.44
N LEU A 94 -16.53 -20.58 -18.46
CA LEU A 94 -16.20 -21.99 -18.61
C LEU A 94 -17.43 -22.84 -18.86
N ALA A 95 -18.51 -22.63 -18.09
CA ALA A 95 -19.78 -23.32 -18.29
C ALA A 95 -20.32 -23.09 -19.70
N HIS A 96 -20.33 -21.84 -20.16
CA HIS A 96 -20.74 -21.52 -21.53
C HIS A 96 -19.87 -22.22 -22.59
N TYR A 97 -18.54 -22.22 -22.43
CA TYR A 97 -17.64 -22.89 -23.38
C TYR A 97 -17.79 -24.41 -23.40
N LEU A 98 -18.06 -25.01 -22.24
CA LEU A 98 -18.24 -26.45 -22.05
C LEU A 98 -19.68 -26.92 -22.27
N GLU A 99 -20.59 -26.00 -22.60
CA GLU A 99 -22.01 -26.28 -22.85
C GLU A 99 -22.71 -26.88 -21.61
N LEU A 100 -22.34 -26.41 -20.42
CA LEU A 100 -22.99 -26.77 -19.16
C LEU A 100 -24.25 -25.94 -18.96
N SER A 101 -25.27 -26.54 -18.33
CA SER A 101 -26.50 -25.82 -17.97
C SER A 101 -26.23 -24.92 -16.76
N GLU A 102 -26.76 -23.69 -16.78
CA GLU A 102 -26.63 -22.74 -15.66
C GLU A 102 -27.29 -23.25 -14.37
N LYS A 103 -28.28 -24.15 -14.50
CA LYS A 103 -28.97 -24.78 -13.36
C LYS A 103 -28.23 -26.01 -12.82
N GLU A 104 -27.20 -26.48 -13.51
CA GLU A 104 -26.43 -27.64 -13.08
C GLU A 104 -25.58 -27.28 -11.85
N PRO A 105 -25.63 -28.07 -10.76
CA PRO A 105 -24.81 -27.83 -9.58
C PRO A 105 -23.35 -28.20 -9.86
N CYS A 106 -22.65 -27.32 -10.57
CA CYS A 106 -21.28 -27.50 -11.03
C CYS A 106 -20.28 -26.58 -10.30
N ARG A 107 -20.73 -25.56 -9.57
CA ARG A 107 -19.87 -24.57 -8.91
C ARG A 107 -19.47 -25.05 -7.51
N VAL A 108 -18.16 -25.07 -7.24
CA VAL A 108 -17.57 -25.42 -5.94
C VAL A 108 -16.77 -24.24 -5.40
N VAL A 109 -17.03 -23.83 -4.16
CA VAL A 109 -16.45 -22.63 -3.54
C VAL A 109 -15.79 -23.00 -2.21
N PHE A 110 -14.61 -22.43 -1.93
CA PHE A 110 -13.92 -22.57 -0.64
C PHE A 110 -13.03 -21.34 -0.39
N ASN A 111 -12.87 -20.96 0.88
CA ASN A 111 -12.06 -19.81 1.31
C ASN A 111 -10.61 -20.17 1.66
N GLU A 112 -10.30 -21.46 1.74
CA GLU A 112 -8.97 -22.00 2.03
C GLU A 112 -8.76 -23.34 1.31
N ILE A 113 -7.51 -23.63 0.96
CA ILE A 113 -7.15 -24.84 0.21
C ILE A 113 -6.54 -25.87 1.18
N THR A 114 -7.37 -26.30 2.13
CA THR A 114 -7.08 -27.40 3.07
C THR A 114 -7.77 -28.69 2.61
N LYS A 115 -7.23 -29.84 3.02
CA LYS A 115 -7.81 -31.15 2.64
C LYS A 115 -9.27 -31.28 3.07
N GLN A 116 -9.62 -30.77 4.25
CA GLN A 116 -10.96 -30.84 4.81
C GLN A 116 -11.91 -29.87 4.08
N ALA A 117 -11.54 -28.58 3.98
CA ALA A 117 -12.35 -27.58 3.30
C ALA A 117 -12.65 -27.96 1.84
N VAL A 118 -11.65 -28.44 1.10
CA VAL A 118 -11.85 -28.91 -0.28
C VAL A 118 -12.80 -30.10 -0.31
N LYS A 119 -12.64 -31.11 0.54
CA LYS A 119 -13.55 -32.27 0.55
C LYS A 119 -14.98 -31.90 0.92
N ASP A 120 -15.17 -30.96 1.84
CA ASP A 120 -16.49 -30.52 2.26
C ASP A 120 -17.17 -29.68 1.18
N ALA A 121 -16.44 -28.80 0.50
CA ALA A 121 -16.96 -28.01 -0.61
C ALA A 121 -17.50 -28.89 -1.75
N PHE A 122 -16.85 -30.02 -2.05
CA PHE A 122 -17.31 -30.97 -3.07
C PHE A 122 -18.56 -31.79 -2.67
N LYS A 123 -19.00 -31.74 -1.41
CA LYS A 123 -20.27 -32.35 -0.99
C LYS A 123 -21.48 -31.48 -1.28
N GLN A 124 -21.28 -30.18 -1.49
CA GLN A 124 -22.36 -29.21 -1.66
C GLN A 124 -22.08 -28.29 -2.87
N PRO A 125 -21.94 -28.83 -4.09
CA PRO A 125 -21.83 -28.00 -5.27
C PRO A 125 -23.15 -27.24 -5.49
N ARG A 126 -23.05 -25.99 -5.94
CA ARG A 126 -24.20 -25.13 -6.25
C ARG A 126 -24.27 -24.79 -7.74
N PRO A 127 -25.40 -24.30 -8.25
CA PRO A 127 -25.45 -23.64 -9.57
C PRO A 127 -24.57 -22.38 -9.59
N ILE A 128 -24.27 -21.88 -10.78
CA ILE A 128 -23.60 -20.59 -10.94
C ILE A 128 -24.53 -19.50 -10.41
N ASP A 129 -23.95 -18.56 -9.68
CA ASP A 129 -24.67 -17.41 -9.13
C ASP A 129 -24.65 -16.29 -10.17
N MET A 130 -25.81 -16.04 -10.78
CA MET A 130 -25.93 -15.05 -11.85
C MET A 130 -25.87 -13.62 -11.34
N ASP A 131 -26.14 -13.35 -10.07
CA ASP A 131 -26.07 -12.00 -9.51
C ASP A 131 -24.60 -11.58 -9.35
N LEU A 132 -23.75 -12.50 -8.86
CA LEU A 132 -22.29 -12.35 -8.86
C LEU A 132 -21.71 -12.17 -10.27
N VAL A 133 -22.19 -12.95 -11.24
CA VAL A 133 -21.78 -12.83 -12.65
C VAL A 133 -22.18 -11.46 -13.18
N ASN A 134 -23.43 -11.05 -12.99
CA ASN A 134 -23.96 -9.77 -13.48
C ASN A 134 -23.24 -8.58 -12.84
N ALA A 135 -22.89 -8.64 -11.56
CA ALA A 135 -22.09 -7.61 -10.89
C ALA A 135 -20.70 -7.47 -11.53
N GLN A 136 -20.05 -8.59 -11.86
CA GLN A 136 -18.78 -8.58 -12.58
C GLN A 136 -18.92 -8.05 -14.01
N GLN A 137 -19.99 -8.46 -14.72
CA GLN A 137 -20.28 -8.01 -16.08
C GLN A 137 -20.54 -6.51 -16.12
N ALA A 138 -21.40 -5.99 -15.24
CA ALA A 138 -21.68 -4.56 -15.12
C ALA A 138 -20.40 -3.78 -14.84
N ARG A 139 -19.59 -4.22 -13.87
CA ARG A 139 -18.28 -3.60 -13.63
C ARG A 139 -17.42 -3.56 -14.88
N ARG A 140 -17.31 -4.71 -15.58
CA ARG A 140 -16.48 -4.86 -16.78
C ARG A 140 -16.96 -3.97 -17.93
N ILE A 141 -18.28 -3.84 -18.09
CA ILE A 141 -18.92 -3.00 -19.10
C ILE A 141 -18.78 -1.52 -18.73
N LEU A 142 -19.00 -1.13 -17.49
CA LEU A 142 -18.80 0.23 -17.01
C LEU A 142 -17.37 0.71 -17.25
N ASP A 143 -16.38 -0.08 -16.84
CA ASP A 143 -14.96 0.19 -17.10
C ASP A 143 -14.65 0.24 -18.62
N ARG A 144 -15.36 -0.58 -19.41
CA ARG A 144 -15.25 -0.57 -20.87
C ARG A 144 -15.80 0.72 -21.47
N LEU A 145 -16.97 1.19 -21.03
CA LEU A 145 -17.61 2.41 -21.54
C LEU A 145 -16.74 3.62 -21.23
N VAL A 146 -16.34 3.80 -19.96
CA VAL A 146 -15.44 4.89 -19.55
C VAL A 146 -14.10 4.78 -20.28
N GLY A 147 -13.48 3.61 -20.25
CA GLY A 147 -12.15 3.40 -20.82
C GLY A 147 -12.12 3.58 -22.35
N TYR A 148 -13.02 2.94 -23.10
CA TYR A 148 -13.00 2.98 -24.56
C TYR A 148 -13.60 4.24 -25.17
N LYS A 149 -14.41 5.00 -24.43
CA LYS A 149 -14.94 6.27 -24.94
C LYS A 149 -14.01 7.44 -24.61
N ILE A 150 -13.48 7.51 -23.39
CA ILE A 150 -12.59 8.63 -22.98
C ILE A 150 -11.16 8.44 -23.51
N SER A 151 -10.61 7.21 -23.51
CA SER A 151 -9.20 7.03 -23.89
C SER A 151 -8.90 7.45 -25.34
N PRO A 152 -9.73 7.12 -26.35
CA PRO A 152 -9.51 7.62 -27.72
C PRO A 152 -9.58 9.14 -27.83
N LEU A 153 -10.46 9.78 -27.06
CA LEU A 153 -10.51 11.24 -26.97
C LEU A 153 -9.19 11.80 -26.43
N LEU A 154 -8.69 11.27 -25.30
CA LEU A 154 -7.38 11.63 -24.77
C LEU A 154 -6.22 11.32 -25.73
N TRP A 155 -6.34 10.27 -26.55
CA TRP A 155 -5.33 9.96 -27.57
C TRP A 155 -5.30 10.97 -28.70
N LYS A 156 -6.47 11.44 -29.13
CA LYS A 156 -6.63 12.45 -30.16
C LYS A 156 -6.21 13.83 -29.67
N LYS A 157 -6.50 14.14 -28.40
CA LYS A 157 -6.34 15.50 -27.85
C LYS A 157 -5.05 15.69 -27.06
N VAL A 158 -4.39 14.63 -26.60
CA VAL A 158 -3.17 14.73 -25.77
C VAL A 158 -2.06 13.82 -26.28
N LYS A 159 -2.22 12.49 -26.14
CA LYS A 159 -1.18 11.52 -26.51
C LYS A 159 -1.72 10.11 -26.63
N LYS A 160 -1.23 9.34 -27.62
CA LYS A 160 -1.55 7.90 -27.73
C LYS A 160 -1.09 7.11 -26.51
N GLY A 161 -1.92 6.14 -26.08
CA GLY A 161 -1.58 5.18 -25.02
C GLY A 161 -1.99 5.59 -23.60
N LEU A 162 -2.70 6.70 -23.46
CA LEU A 162 -3.36 7.14 -22.21
C LEU A 162 -4.57 6.25 -21.87
N SER A 163 -5.01 6.28 -20.62
CA SER A 163 -6.23 5.61 -20.18
C SER A 163 -6.94 6.40 -19.09
N ALA A 164 -8.25 6.56 -19.24
CA ALA A 164 -9.12 7.09 -18.19
C ALA A 164 -9.95 5.96 -17.57
N GLY A 165 -10.29 6.11 -16.30
CA GLY A 165 -11.14 5.15 -15.59
C GLY A 165 -11.49 5.68 -14.21
N ARG A 166 -12.70 5.37 -13.74
CA ARG A 166 -13.26 5.86 -12.46
C ARG A 166 -12.26 5.80 -11.30
N VAL A 167 -11.77 4.60 -10.98
CA VAL A 167 -10.87 4.41 -9.82
C VAL A 167 -9.47 4.97 -10.08
N GLN A 168 -8.92 4.77 -11.28
CA GLN A 168 -7.56 5.24 -11.59
C GLN A 168 -7.45 6.76 -11.64
N SER A 169 -8.44 7.44 -12.23
CA SER A 169 -8.42 8.89 -12.38
C SER A 169 -8.59 9.58 -11.02
N VAL A 170 -9.46 9.05 -10.15
CA VAL A 170 -9.57 9.54 -8.76
C VAL A 170 -8.28 9.32 -7.98
N ALA A 171 -7.62 8.17 -8.12
CA ALA A 171 -6.34 7.93 -7.45
C ALA A 171 -5.25 8.93 -7.87
N VAL A 172 -5.17 9.27 -9.17
CA VAL A 172 -4.25 10.32 -9.65
C VAL A 172 -4.65 11.68 -9.11
N LYS A 173 -5.94 12.02 -9.12
CA LYS A 173 -6.46 13.27 -8.56
C LYS A 173 -6.07 13.44 -7.08
N LEU A 174 -6.23 12.40 -6.25
CA LEU A 174 -5.82 12.47 -4.84
C LEU A 174 -4.33 12.80 -4.67
N ILE A 175 -3.47 12.25 -5.53
CA ILE A 175 -2.03 12.52 -5.51
C ILE A 175 -1.76 13.98 -5.91
N ILE A 176 -2.45 14.49 -6.93
CA ILE A 176 -2.33 15.88 -7.40
C ILE A 176 -2.85 16.85 -6.34
N ASP A 177 -4.01 16.59 -5.74
CA ASP A 177 -4.58 17.41 -4.68
C ASP A 177 -3.61 17.53 -3.49
N ARG A 178 -2.99 16.41 -3.09
CA ARG A 178 -1.93 16.40 -2.06
C ARG A 178 -0.70 17.20 -2.48
N GLU A 179 -0.29 17.14 -3.74
CA GLU A 179 0.83 17.95 -4.22
C GLU A 179 0.49 19.44 -4.20
N ASN A 180 -0.74 19.81 -4.53
CA ASN A 180 -1.22 21.19 -4.45
C ASN A 180 -1.29 21.67 -2.99
N GLU A 181 -1.75 20.83 -2.07
CA GLU A 181 -1.69 21.11 -0.61
C GLU A 181 -0.24 21.39 -0.18
N ILE A 182 0.73 20.61 -0.65
CA ILE A 182 2.16 20.80 -0.34
C ILE A 182 2.68 22.11 -0.95
N LYS A 183 2.36 22.41 -2.21
CA LYS A 183 2.82 23.63 -2.90
C LYS A 183 2.26 24.91 -2.30
N LEU A 184 1.01 24.87 -1.82
CA LEU A 184 0.32 26.02 -1.21
C LEU A 184 0.61 26.15 0.30
N PHE A 185 1.30 25.19 0.90
CA PHE A 185 1.58 25.18 2.32
C PHE A 185 2.62 26.25 2.68
N VAL A 186 2.27 27.11 3.62
CA VAL A 186 3.18 28.09 4.21
C VAL A 186 3.59 27.57 5.60
N PRO A 187 4.87 27.22 5.82
CA PRO A 187 5.35 26.79 7.13
C PRO A 187 5.14 27.88 8.18
N GLU A 188 4.56 27.48 9.30
CA GLU A 188 4.36 28.32 10.47
C GLU A 188 5.41 27.97 11.53
N GLU A 189 6.06 29.00 12.06
CA GLU A 189 7.00 28.87 13.15
C GLU A 189 6.28 28.48 14.44
N TYR A 190 6.84 27.51 15.16
CA TYR A 190 6.44 27.21 16.53
C TYR A 190 7.64 26.74 17.35
N TRP A 191 7.52 26.84 18.66
CA TRP A 191 8.59 26.49 19.58
C TRP A 191 8.13 25.45 20.58
N SER A 192 9.06 24.59 20.97
CA SER A 192 8.92 23.70 22.11
C SER A 192 9.99 24.04 23.14
N ILE A 193 9.65 24.01 24.42
CA ILE A 193 10.63 24.07 25.50
C ILE A 193 10.60 22.72 26.21
N THR A 194 11.75 22.04 26.26
CA THR A 194 11.90 20.77 26.96
C THR A 194 12.80 20.97 28.18
N ALA A 195 12.29 20.66 29.36
CA ALA A 195 13.07 20.63 30.58
C ALA A 195 13.59 19.20 30.84
N MET A 196 14.89 19.08 31.08
CA MET A 196 15.56 17.86 31.53
C MET A 196 15.58 17.89 33.06
N LEU A 197 14.72 17.09 33.68
CA LEU A 197 14.49 17.10 35.12
C LEU A 197 15.01 15.81 35.74
N ASP A 198 15.43 15.88 37.00
CA ASP A 198 15.92 14.74 37.78
C ASP A 198 15.16 14.61 39.09
N VAL A 199 14.84 13.38 39.46
CA VAL A 199 14.41 13.01 40.81
C VAL A 199 15.22 11.82 41.28
N ASN A 200 15.91 11.97 42.42
CA ASN A 200 16.72 10.91 43.03
C ASN A 200 17.73 10.24 42.06
N GLY A 201 18.33 10.99 41.14
CA GLY A 201 19.28 10.47 40.14
C GLY A 201 18.63 9.80 38.92
N SER A 202 17.31 9.89 38.79
CA SER A 202 16.57 9.45 37.60
C SER A 202 16.12 10.65 36.77
N ALA A 203 16.76 10.83 35.61
CA ALA A 203 16.45 11.90 34.67
C ALA A 203 15.24 11.57 33.79
N PHE A 204 14.43 12.58 33.47
CA PHE A 204 13.29 12.50 32.56
C PHE A 204 13.01 13.84 31.88
N GLU A 205 12.25 13.79 30.78
CA GLU A 205 11.88 14.97 29.98
C GLU A 205 10.48 15.46 30.35
N ALA A 206 10.32 16.77 30.50
CA ALA A 206 9.01 17.42 30.59
C ALA A 206 8.91 18.53 29.53
N LYS A 207 7.81 18.56 28.77
CA LYS A 207 7.58 19.57 27.72
C LYS A 207 6.74 20.71 28.29
N PHE A 208 7.01 21.95 27.91
CA PHE A 208 6.17 23.09 28.28
C PHE A 208 4.71 22.83 27.88
N TYR A 209 3.80 23.10 28.82
CA TYR A 209 2.37 22.93 28.63
C TYR A 209 1.65 24.28 28.56
N GLY A 210 1.98 25.20 29.45
CA GLY A 210 1.27 26.47 29.53
C GLY A 210 1.58 27.31 30.76
N ILE A 211 0.77 28.34 30.99
CA ILE A 211 0.91 29.32 32.08
C ILE A 211 -0.39 29.38 32.86
N GLY A 212 -0.33 29.45 34.19
CA GLY A 212 -1.53 29.52 35.03
C GLY A 212 -2.42 28.28 34.96
N GLY A 213 -1.90 27.14 34.47
CA GLY A 213 -2.64 25.90 34.27
C GLY A 213 -3.39 25.81 32.93
N GLU A 214 -3.38 26.85 32.10
CA GLU A 214 -4.00 26.84 30.77
C GLU A 214 -2.97 26.53 29.67
N LYS A 215 -3.35 25.64 28.73
CA LYS A 215 -2.48 25.27 27.61
C LYS A 215 -2.14 26.53 26.79
N LYS A 216 -0.85 26.75 26.54
CA LYS A 216 -0.36 27.84 25.68
C LYS A 216 0.57 27.29 24.61
N GLU A 217 0.39 27.73 23.38
CA GLU A 217 1.30 27.44 22.27
C GLU A 217 2.31 28.60 22.14
N LEU A 218 3.52 28.28 21.69
CA LEU A 218 4.63 29.22 21.56
C LEU A 218 4.91 29.40 20.07
N ASN A 219 4.59 30.56 19.52
CA ASN A 219 4.65 30.78 18.07
C ASN A 219 5.83 31.65 17.63
N ARG A 220 6.56 32.26 18.59
CA ARG A 220 7.69 33.16 18.32
C ARG A 220 8.74 33.09 19.42
N GLU A 221 9.99 33.37 19.06
CA GLU A 221 11.12 33.36 19.99
C GLU A 221 10.91 34.28 21.21
N ALA A 222 10.31 35.46 21.03
CA ALA A 222 10.07 36.40 22.13
C ALA A 222 9.20 35.78 23.26
N GLU A 223 8.26 34.91 22.91
CA GLU A 223 7.42 34.19 23.89
C GLU A 223 8.25 33.14 24.64
N VAL A 224 9.16 32.44 23.95
CA VAL A 224 10.11 31.51 24.58
C VAL A 224 11.02 32.23 25.57
N GLN A 225 11.58 33.38 25.17
CA GLN A 225 12.45 34.18 26.03
C GLN A 225 11.71 34.70 27.27
N ASP A 226 10.42 35.05 27.17
CA ASP A 226 9.58 35.38 28.32
C ASP A 226 9.44 34.18 29.27
N ILE A 227 9.16 32.98 28.74
CA ILE A 227 9.07 31.77 29.56
C ILE A 227 10.40 31.45 30.24
N LEU A 228 11.53 31.51 29.52
CA LEU A 228 12.85 31.22 30.08
C LEU A 228 13.21 32.18 31.23
N LYS A 229 12.87 33.47 31.11
CA LYS A 229 13.05 34.45 32.18
C LYS A 229 12.18 34.16 33.40
N ARG A 230 10.92 33.75 33.20
CA ARG A 230 10.01 33.42 34.31
C ARG A 230 10.50 32.24 35.14
N ILE A 231 11.20 31.28 34.53
CA ILE A 231 11.63 30.05 35.21
C ILE A 231 13.10 30.05 35.63
N GLU A 232 13.87 31.10 35.32
CA GLU A 232 15.33 31.17 35.53
C GLU A 232 15.75 30.94 36.99
N GLN A 233 14.96 31.44 37.94
CA GLN A 233 15.22 31.32 39.39
C GLN A 233 14.21 30.42 40.12
N GLU A 234 13.34 29.76 39.38
CA GLU A 234 12.26 28.95 39.95
C GLU A 234 12.72 27.51 40.20
N THR A 235 12.15 26.89 41.24
CA THR A 235 12.35 25.47 41.52
C THR A 235 11.24 24.64 40.89
N PHE A 236 11.61 23.62 40.13
CA PHE A 236 10.64 22.69 39.55
C PHE A 236 10.06 21.79 40.64
N THR A 237 8.74 21.81 40.77
CA THR A 237 8.01 21.03 41.77
C THR A 237 6.84 20.29 41.12
N VAL A 238 6.65 19.03 41.47
CA VAL A 238 5.50 18.25 41.00
C VAL A 238 4.22 18.82 41.61
N ASN A 239 3.26 19.20 40.77
CA ASN A 239 1.97 19.73 41.20
C ASN A 239 0.87 18.68 41.18
N GLU A 240 0.82 17.86 40.12
CA GLU A 240 -0.22 16.85 39.97
C GLU A 240 0.33 15.62 39.27
N VAL A 241 -0.01 14.44 39.81
CA VAL A 241 0.30 13.14 39.21
C VAL A 241 -1.01 12.42 38.92
N LYS A 242 -1.25 12.14 37.64
CA LYS A 242 -2.40 11.38 37.15
C LYS A 242 -1.96 10.01 36.68
N GLU A 243 -2.29 8.99 37.45
CA GLU A 243 -2.12 7.59 37.06
C GLU A 243 -3.44 7.01 36.57
N LYS A 244 -3.39 6.35 35.41
CA LYS A 244 -4.55 5.63 34.86
C LYS A 244 -4.10 4.33 34.24
N GLU A 245 -4.84 3.28 34.52
CA GLU A 245 -4.74 2.04 33.77
C GLU A 245 -5.46 2.21 32.42
N ARG A 246 -4.75 1.98 31.32
CA ARG A 246 -5.29 2.04 29.96
C ARG A 246 -5.16 0.68 29.30
N GLN A 247 -6.26 0.18 28.76
CA GLN A 247 -6.23 -0.99 27.89
C GLN A 247 -5.97 -0.60 26.44
N ARG A 248 -5.02 -1.28 25.81
CA ARG A 248 -4.80 -1.23 24.36
C ARG A 248 -5.34 -2.53 23.76
N ASN A 249 -6.30 -2.40 22.86
CA ASN A 249 -6.88 -3.55 22.17
C ASN A 249 -6.00 -4.01 21.00
N PRO A 250 -5.95 -5.31 20.71
CA PRO A 250 -5.33 -5.82 19.49
C PRO A 250 -6.09 -5.36 18.26
N ALA A 251 -5.35 -5.13 17.19
CA ALA A 251 -5.90 -4.78 15.90
C ALA A 251 -6.54 -6.02 15.22
N PRO A 252 -7.57 -5.86 14.38
CA PRO A 252 -8.32 -6.98 13.78
C PRO A 252 -7.43 -7.85 12.87
N PRO A 253 -7.83 -9.10 12.58
CA PRO A 253 -7.23 -9.91 11.52
C PRO A 253 -7.11 -9.14 10.19
N PHE A 254 -6.16 -9.54 9.34
CA PHE A 254 -5.95 -8.81 8.09
C PHE A 254 -7.13 -8.93 7.14
N ILE A 255 -7.48 -7.80 6.54
CA ILE A 255 -8.14 -7.69 5.24
C ILE A 255 -7.12 -7.26 4.18
N THR A 256 -7.48 -7.28 2.89
CA THR A 256 -6.55 -7.00 1.80
C THR A 256 -5.86 -5.64 1.92
N SER A 257 -6.61 -4.59 2.24
CA SER A 257 -6.09 -3.23 2.43
C SER A 257 -5.07 -3.17 3.58
N SER A 258 -5.43 -3.66 4.76
CA SER A 258 -4.56 -3.67 5.95
C SER A 258 -3.31 -4.55 5.76
N LEU A 259 -3.41 -5.66 5.02
CA LEU A 259 -2.26 -6.50 4.66
C LEU A 259 -1.30 -5.74 3.74
N GLN A 260 -1.81 -5.05 2.72
CA GLN A 260 -0.99 -4.24 1.81
C GLN A 260 -0.29 -3.10 2.54
N GLN A 261 -0.99 -2.42 3.46
CA GLN A 261 -0.44 -1.34 4.29
C GLN A 261 0.70 -1.86 5.19
N GLU A 262 0.47 -2.92 5.96
CA GLU A 262 1.47 -3.45 6.89
C GLU A 262 2.64 -4.13 6.16
N ALA A 263 2.40 -4.77 5.02
CA ALA A 263 3.49 -5.31 4.19
C ALA A 263 4.35 -4.19 3.59
N ALA A 264 3.76 -3.05 3.22
CA ALA A 264 4.53 -1.88 2.80
C ALA A 264 5.38 -1.31 3.95
N ARG A 265 4.79 -1.14 5.14
CA ARG A 265 5.47 -0.59 6.34
C ARG A 265 6.57 -1.50 6.86
N LYS A 266 6.24 -2.76 7.18
CA LYS A 266 7.14 -3.70 7.86
C LYS A 266 8.03 -4.48 6.89
N LEU A 267 7.55 -4.78 5.69
CA LEU A 267 8.26 -5.65 4.75
C LEU A 267 8.92 -4.90 3.59
N ASN A 268 8.57 -3.62 3.38
CA ASN A 268 8.90 -2.83 2.19
C ASN A 268 8.41 -3.50 0.90
N PHE A 269 7.25 -4.16 0.94
CA PHE A 269 6.62 -4.74 -0.24
C PHE A 269 5.70 -3.73 -0.90
N ARG A 270 5.77 -3.63 -2.23
CA ARG A 270 4.73 -2.96 -3.02
C ARG A 270 3.45 -3.78 -2.98
N ALA A 271 2.29 -3.13 -3.12
CA ALA A 271 0.97 -3.76 -3.11
C ALA A 271 0.90 -4.95 -4.08
N ALA A 272 1.38 -4.79 -5.32
CA ALA A 272 1.43 -5.86 -6.32
C ALA A 272 2.27 -7.07 -5.87
N LYS A 273 3.42 -6.82 -5.22
CA LYS A 273 4.28 -7.89 -4.68
C LYS A 273 3.61 -8.59 -3.51
N THR A 274 2.97 -7.85 -2.62
CA THR A 274 2.21 -8.40 -1.49
C THR A 274 1.14 -9.37 -1.99
N MET A 275 0.34 -8.95 -2.98
CA MET A 275 -0.71 -9.79 -3.56
C MET A 275 -0.16 -11.01 -4.28
N GLN A 276 0.95 -10.88 -5.03
CA GLN A 276 1.61 -12.02 -5.67
C GLN A 276 2.08 -13.06 -4.66
N VAL A 277 2.70 -12.64 -3.57
CA VAL A 277 3.19 -13.57 -2.53
C VAL A 277 2.02 -14.18 -1.75
N ALA A 278 0.98 -13.41 -1.45
CA ALA A 278 -0.23 -13.90 -0.80
C ALA A 278 -0.95 -14.95 -1.66
N GLN A 279 -1.06 -14.74 -2.98
CA GLN A 279 -1.61 -15.72 -3.92
C GLN A 279 -0.87 -17.06 -3.82
N GLN A 280 0.46 -17.04 -3.78
CA GLN A 280 1.27 -18.26 -3.67
C GLN A 280 1.03 -19.00 -2.34
N LEU A 281 0.92 -18.25 -1.24
CA LEU A 281 0.64 -18.81 0.08
C LEU A 281 -0.77 -19.42 0.14
N TYR A 282 -1.75 -18.83 -0.55
CA TYR A 282 -3.12 -19.35 -0.64
C TYR A 282 -3.22 -20.60 -1.54
N GLU A 283 -2.71 -20.53 -2.77
CA GLU A 283 -2.80 -21.62 -3.77
C GLU A 283 -2.02 -22.87 -3.37
N GLY A 284 -0.92 -22.65 -2.65
CA GLY A 284 -0.18 -23.66 -1.93
C GLY A 284 1.31 -23.68 -2.22
N VAL A 285 2.05 -24.07 -1.19
CA VAL A 285 3.51 -24.23 -1.19
C VAL A 285 3.88 -25.65 -0.82
N ASP A 286 4.97 -26.16 -1.36
CA ASP A 286 5.44 -27.52 -1.06
C ASP A 286 6.15 -27.57 0.30
N ILE A 287 5.54 -28.26 1.27
CA ILE A 287 6.05 -28.40 2.64
C ILE A 287 6.59 -29.82 2.91
N GLY A 288 7.18 -30.45 1.89
CA GLY A 288 7.88 -31.73 2.02
C GLY A 288 6.93 -32.93 2.10
N LYS A 289 6.90 -33.63 3.23
CA LYS A 289 6.09 -34.87 3.37
C LYS A 289 4.59 -34.62 3.24
N GLU A 290 4.13 -33.45 3.70
CA GLU A 290 2.75 -33.00 3.54
C GLU A 290 2.44 -32.49 2.13
N GLY A 291 3.46 -32.34 1.27
CA GLY A 291 3.38 -31.87 -0.11
C GLY A 291 2.83 -30.45 -0.23
N THR A 292 2.12 -30.15 -1.31
CA THR A 292 1.59 -28.80 -1.54
C THR A 292 0.37 -28.52 -0.67
N VAL A 293 0.42 -27.44 0.13
CA VAL A 293 -0.63 -27.01 1.08
C VAL A 293 -0.81 -25.49 1.03
N GLY A 294 -2.06 -25.02 1.05
CA GLY A 294 -2.40 -23.61 1.24
C GLY A 294 -2.18 -23.19 2.70
N LEU A 295 -1.34 -22.18 2.91
CA LEU A 295 -0.94 -21.69 4.23
C LEU A 295 -1.79 -20.54 4.75
N ILE A 296 -2.46 -19.79 3.89
CA ILE A 296 -3.37 -18.71 4.27
C ILE A 296 -4.74 -18.87 3.61
N THR A 297 -5.76 -18.23 4.18
CA THR A 297 -7.08 -18.04 3.57
C THR A 297 -7.00 -17.09 2.37
N TYR A 298 -8.10 -16.98 1.62
CA TYR A 298 -8.21 -16.15 0.44
C TYR A 298 -7.83 -14.68 0.72
N MET A 299 -6.90 -14.14 -0.07
CA MET A 299 -6.25 -12.85 0.20
C MET A 299 -7.00 -11.63 -0.35
N ARG A 300 -8.10 -11.82 -1.09
CA ARG A 300 -8.97 -10.73 -1.58
C ARG A 300 -10.26 -10.74 -0.76
N THR A 301 -10.23 -10.00 0.34
CA THR A 301 -11.32 -9.91 1.31
C THR A 301 -11.29 -8.55 1.99
N ASP A 302 -12.47 -8.04 2.30
CA ASP A 302 -12.75 -6.87 3.12
C ASP A 302 -13.38 -7.25 4.48
N SER A 303 -13.46 -8.57 4.76
CA SER A 303 -14.02 -9.15 5.97
C SER A 303 -12.96 -9.41 7.04
N THR A 304 -13.25 -9.00 8.27
CA THR A 304 -12.43 -9.34 9.44
C THR A 304 -12.95 -10.59 10.18
N ARG A 305 -13.98 -11.24 9.63
CA ARG A 305 -14.62 -12.43 10.20
C ARG A 305 -13.67 -13.62 10.22
N ILE A 306 -13.79 -14.45 11.24
CA ILE A 306 -13.02 -15.69 11.39
C ILE A 306 -13.99 -16.84 11.65
N SER A 307 -13.67 -18.04 11.15
CA SER A 307 -14.47 -19.22 11.44
C SER A 307 -14.39 -19.62 12.93
N PRO A 308 -15.45 -20.21 13.50
CA PRO A 308 -15.42 -20.73 14.88
C PRO A 308 -14.30 -21.76 15.09
N VAL A 309 -14.00 -22.57 14.08
CA VAL A 309 -12.93 -23.58 14.13
C VAL A 309 -11.56 -22.90 14.29
N ALA A 310 -11.28 -21.86 13.49
CA ALA A 310 -10.03 -21.11 13.59
C ALA A 310 -9.91 -20.32 14.90
N GLN A 311 -11.03 -19.84 15.44
CA GLN A 311 -11.07 -19.15 16.74
C GLN A 311 -10.74 -20.09 17.90
N GLU A 312 -11.27 -21.31 17.90
CA GLU A 312 -10.94 -22.32 18.92
C GLU A 312 -9.50 -22.80 18.79
N GLU A 313 -9.01 -23.04 17.56
CA GLU A 313 -7.59 -23.41 17.34
C GLU A 313 -6.63 -22.32 17.85
N ALA A 314 -6.96 -21.04 17.61
CA ALA A 314 -6.19 -19.91 18.12
C ALA A 314 -6.21 -19.84 19.64
N LYS A 315 -7.36 -20.08 20.28
CA LYS A 315 -7.51 -20.14 21.74
C LYS A 315 -6.61 -21.22 22.35
N GLU A 316 -6.70 -22.45 21.85
CA GLU A 316 -5.89 -23.57 22.31
C GLU A 316 -4.39 -23.26 22.19
N TYR A 317 -3.98 -22.76 21.02
CA TYR A 317 -2.60 -22.38 20.77
C TYR A 317 -2.12 -21.27 21.71
N ILE A 318 -2.93 -20.21 21.92
CA ILE A 318 -2.55 -19.08 22.78
C ILE A 318 -2.38 -19.54 24.23
N GLN A 319 -3.32 -20.33 24.73
CA GLN A 319 -3.27 -20.85 26.10
C GLN A 319 -2.06 -21.76 26.31
N GLN A 320 -1.72 -22.60 25.32
CA GLN A 320 -0.57 -23.49 25.40
C GLN A 320 0.77 -22.75 25.25
N ALA A 321 0.88 -21.81 24.31
CA ALA A 321 2.15 -21.17 23.96
C ALA A 321 2.47 -19.93 24.82
N TYR A 322 1.46 -19.18 25.26
CA TYR A 322 1.64 -17.92 26.01
C TYR A 322 1.08 -17.97 27.44
N GLY A 323 0.14 -18.86 27.73
CA GLY A 323 -0.52 -19.00 29.03
C GLY A 323 -1.97 -18.52 29.02
N ALA A 324 -2.75 -18.96 30.02
CA ALA A 324 -4.19 -18.70 30.10
C ALA A 324 -4.54 -17.20 30.10
N ASP A 325 -3.75 -16.37 30.80
CA ASP A 325 -3.97 -14.92 30.92
C ASP A 325 -3.83 -14.16 29.59
N TYR A 326 -3.19 -14.77 28.58
CA TYR A 326 -3.02 -14.17 27.25
C TYR A 326 -4.22 -14.41 26.33
N TYR A 327 -5.19 -15.23 26.74
CA TYR A 327 -6.46 -15.37 26.05
C TYR A 327 -7.54 -14.56 26.80
N PRO A 328 -8.36 -13.74 26.10
CA PRO A 328 -9.40 -12.97 26.77
C PRO A 328 -10.53 -13.89 27.29
N GLU A 329 -11.20 -13.49 28.37
CA GLU A 329 -12.32 -14.26 28.95
C GLU A 329 -13.43 -14.53 27.93
N THR A 330 -13.70 -13.55 27.07
CA THR A 330 -14.65 -13.66 25.95
C THR A 330 -13.91 -13.65 24.61
N PRO A 331 -14.24 -14.56 23.68
CA PRO A 331 -13.62 -14.58 22.35
C PRO A 331 -13.75 -13.25 21.61
N ARG A 332 -12.67 -12.83 20.94
CA ARG A 332 -12.66 -11.58 20.17
C ARG A 332 -13.48 -11.74 18.89
N VAL A 333 -14.45 -10.87 18.69
CA VAL A 333 -15.26 -10.81 17.47
C VAL A 333 -15.11 -9.44 16.83
N TYR A 334 -14.70 -9.43 15.56
CA TYR A 334 -14.53 -8.23 14.76
C TYR A 334 -15.62 -8.20 13.69
N LEU A 335 -16.70 -7.46 13.94
CA LEU A 335 -17.78 -7.27 12.99
C LEU A 335 -17.80 -5.80 12.56
N LYS A 336 -17.88 -5.55 11.25
CA LYS A 336 -18.21 -4.21 10.73
C LYS A 336 -19.70 -3.92 10.99
N LYS A 337 -20.04 -2.71 11.39
CA LYS A 337 -21.44 -2.24 11.43
C LYS A 337 -22.01 -2.30 10.01
N GLY A 338 -23.17 -2.94 9.84
CA GLY A 338 -23.88 -3.01 8.55
C GLY A 338 -23.50 -4.19 7.64
N ALA A 339 -22.59 -5.07 8.05
CA ALA A 339 -22.32 -6.29 7.30
C ALA A 339 -23.54 -7.23 7.36
N ASN A 340 -24.11 -7.58 6.20
CA ASN A 340 -25.14 -8.60 6.10
C ASN A 340 -24.59 -9.94 6.61
N ALA A 341 -25.44 -10.77 7.22
CA ALA A 341 -25.11 -12.11 7.72
C ALA A 341 -24.64 -13.10 6.63
N GLN A 342 -24.56 -12.65 5.37
CA GLN A 342 -24.11 -13.37 4.20
C GLN A 342 -22.64 -13.13 3.83
N ASP A 343 -21.85 -12.45 4.69
CA ASP A 343 -20.40 -12.28 4.48
C ASP A 343 -19.70 -13.66 4.46
N ALA A 344 -19.66 -14.27 3.27
CA ALA A 344 -19.13 -15.59 3.00
C ALA A 344 -17.59 -15.60 3.07
N HIS A 345 -16.96 -14.43 3.10
CA HIS A 345 -15.52 -14.29 3.18
C HIS A 345 -15.03 -14.41 4.62
N GLU A 346 -13.75 -14.75 4.76
CA GLU A 346 -13.03 -14.74 6.04
C GLU A 346 -11.83 -13.81 5.89
N ALA A 347 -11.36 -13.29 7.01
CA ALA A 347 -10.11 -12.57 7.09
C ALA A 347 -8.93 -13.37 6.54
N ILE A 348 -7.88 -12.66 6.16
CA ILE A 348 -6.58 -13.22 5.78
C ILE A 348 -5.88 -13.70 7.06
N ARG A 349 -5.87 -15.01 7.27
CA ARG A 349 -5.31 -15.71 8.43
C ARG A 349 -4.56 -16.96 7.98
N PRO A 350 -3.68 -17.54 8.82
CA PRO A 350 -3.17 -18.87 8.55
C PRO A 350 -4.32 -19.89 8.47
N THR A 351 -4.18 -20.90 7.61
CA THR A 351 -5.12 -22.03 7.54
C THR A 351 -5.05 -22.93 8.77
N SER A 352 -3.95 -22.84 9.53
CA SER A 352 -3.80 -23.47 10.84
C SER A 352 -2.72 -22.72 11.62
N VAL A 353 -2.99 -22.38 12.88
CA VAL A 353 -2.02 -21.70 13.76
C VAL A 353 -0.90 -22.63 14.20
N ALA A 354 -1.12 -23.94 14.18
CA ALA A 354 -0.11 -24.94 14.49
C ALA A 354 1.06 -24.95 13.49
N LYS A 355 0.90 -24.40 12.28
CA LYS A 355 2.00 -24.20 11.34
C LYS A 355 2.76 -22.93 11.68
N THR A 356 3.64 -22.99 12.67
CA THR A 356 4.34 -21.78 13.13
C THR A 356 5.25 -21.22 12.03
N PRO A 357 5.51 -19.89 11.99
CA PRO A 357 6.44 -19.31 11.04
C PRO A 357 7.81 -19.99 11.06
N GLU A 358 8.31 -20.30 12.26
CA GLU A 358 9.59 -20.95 12.51
C GLU A 358 9.69 -22.33 11.85
N GLU A 359 8.64 -23.15 11.95
CA GLU A 359 8.58 -24.47 11.28
C GLU A 359 8.46 -24.34 9.76
N MET A 360 7.72 -23.34 9.27
CA MET A 360 7.51 -23.13 7.84
C MET A 360 8.73 -22.52 7.14
N LYS A 361 9.64 -21.87 7.89
CA LYS A 361 10.80 -21.14 7.35
C LYS A 361 11.66 -21.95 6.38
N GLY A 362 11.82 -23.27 6.61
CA GLY A 362 12.62 -24.14 5.76
C GLY A 362 12.01 -24.44 4.38
N TYR A 363 10.69 -24.27 4.24
CA TYR A 363 9.94 -24.57 3.01
C TYR A 363 9.60 -23.31 2.20
N LEU A 364 9.65 -22.14 2.83
CA LEU A 364 9.25 -20.88 2.23
C LEU A 364 10.45 -20.12 1.66
N SER A 365 10.23 -19.48 0.51
CA SER A 365 11.15 -18.42 0.07
C SER A 365 11.18 -17.27 1.08
N ARG A 366 12.25 -16.45 1.03
CA ARG A 366 12.40 -15.31 1.96
C ARG A 366 11.18 -14.39 1.98
N ASP A 367 10.59 -14.10 0.82
CA ASP A 367 9.45 -13.19 0.76
C ASP A 367 8.16 -13.85 1.25
N GLN A 368 7.96 -15.14 0.94
CA GLN A 368 6.83 -15.94 1.47
C GLN A 368 6.90 -16.05 2.99
N PHE A 369 8.06 -16.40 3.57
CA PHE A 369 8.25 -16.48 5.02
C PHE A 369 7.91 -15.17 5.71
N ARG A 370 8.40 -14.04 5.18
CA ARG A 370 8.15 -12.72 5.77
C ARG A 370 6.68 -12.34 5.74
N LEU A 371 5.97 -12.60 4.64
CA LEU A 371 4.54 -12.31 4.55
C LEU A 371 3.71 -13.28 5.39
N TYR A 372 4.04 -14.56 5.38
CA TYR A 372 3.36 -15.57 6.19
C TYR A 372 3.50 -15.28 7.68
N LYS A 373 4.72 -14.97 8.14
CA LYS A 373 4.99 -14.55 9.52
C LYS A 373 4.14 -13.34 9.91
N LEU A 374 4.07 -12.32 9.05
CA LEU A 374 3.25 -11.15 9.28
C LEU A 374 1.76 -11.51 9.44
N VAL A 375 1.21 -12.34 8.55
CA VAL A 375 -0.19 -12.80 8.61
C VAL A 375 -0.46 -13.63 9.87
N TRP A 376 0.46 -14.53 10.22
CA TRP A 376 0.35 -15.39 11.40
C TRP A 376 0.38 -14.57 12.70
N GLU A 377 1.36 -13.67 12.85
CA GLU A 377 1.50 -12.82 14.05
C GLU A 377 0.27 -11.93 14.23
N ARG A 378 -0.24 -11.34 13.15
CA ARG A 378 -1.44 -10.51 13.19
C ARG A 378 -2.67 -11.29 13.63
N PHE A 379 -2.88 -12.48 13.07
CA PHE A 379 -4.03 -13.32 13.41
C PHE A 379 -3.97 -13.77 14.87
N VAL A 380 -2.84 -14.32 15.33
CA VAL A 380 -2.68 -14.75 16.73
C VAL A 380 -2.89 -13.58 17.68
N ALA A 381 -2.24 -12.44 17.44
CA ALA A 381 -2.40 -11.24 18.27
C ALA A 381 -3.85 -10.73 18.31
N SER A 382 -4.60 -10.82 17.21
CA SER A 382 -6.01 -10.42 17.17
C SER A 382 -6.90 -11.24 18.11
N GLN A 383 -6.49 -12.46 18.47
CA GLN A 383 -7.24 -13.35 19.37
C GLN A 383 -6.74 -13.28 20.82
N MET A 384 -5.69 -12.49 21.11
CA MET A 384 -5.11 -12.37 22.44
C MET A 384 -5.80 -11.30 23.31
N ALA A 385 -5.51 -11.35 24.60
CA ALA A 385 -5.93 -10.35 25.58
C ALA A 385 -5.35 -8.96 25.27
N SER A 386 -6.04 -7.92 25.73
CA SER A 386 -5.56 -6.53 25.63
C SER A 386 -4.23 -6.37 26.35
N ALA A 387 -3.38 -5.46 25.87
CA ALA A 387 -2.28 -4.98 26.69
C ALA A 387 -2.83 -4.02 27.74
N VAL A 388 -2.29 -4.07 28.95
CA VAL A 388 -2.59 -3.16 30.05
C VAL A 388 -1.37 -2.29 30.28
N LEU A 389 -1.59 -0.98 30.15
CA LEU A 389 -0.57 0.05 30.30
C LEU A 389 -0.91 0.88 31.53
N ASP A 390 0.03 1.01 32.46
CA ASP A 390 -0.04 2.04 33.49
C ASP A 390 0.47 3.33 32.87
N THR A 391 -0.43 4.28 32.65
CA THR A 391 -0.11 5.59 32.08
C THR A 391 0.00 6.63 33.18
N MET A 392 1.01 7.47 33.10
CA MET A 392 1.30 8.52 34.06
C MET A 392 1.42 9.84 33.33
N THR A 393 0.69 10.85 33.77
CA THR A 393 0.84 12.24 33.33
C THR A 393 1.15 13.09 34.54
N VAL A 394 2.23 13.86 34.47
CA VAL A 394 2.74 14.64 35.58
C VAL A 394 2.83 16.10 35.17
N ASP A 395 2.12 16.94 35.90
CA ASP A 395 2.18 18.40 35.77
C ASP A 395 3.17 18.95 36.80
N ILE A 396 4.12 19.72 36.30
CA ILE A 396 5.28 20.22 37.03
C ILE A 396 5.26 21.74 36.95
N LYS A 397 5.32 22.40 38.10
CA LYS A 397 5.33 23.86 38.20
C LYS A 397 6.73 24.41 38.38
N ALA A 398 7.00 25.52 37.72
CA ALA A 398 8.09 26.45 38.00
C ALA A 398 7.49 27.85 38.00
N GLY A 399 7.24 28.43 39.18
CA GLY A 399 6.41 29.63 39.32
C GLY A 399 4.99 29.43 38.78
N ASP A 400 4.55 30.31 37.88
CA ASP A 400 3.26 30.24 37.17
C ASP A 400 3.31 29.36 35.90
N VAL A 401 4.49 28.87 35.51
CA VAL A 401 4.70 28.05 34.31
C VAL A 401 4.49 26.57 34.63
N THR A 402 3.79 25.87 33.72
CA THR A 402 3.54 24.43 33.81
C THR A 402 4.26 23.68 32.70
N PHE A 403 5.03 22.67 33.09
CA PHE A 403 5.57 21.63 32.21
C PHE A 403 4.79 20.34 32.44
N ARG A 404 4.67 19.51 31.39
CA ARG A 404 4.00 18.22 31.43
C ARG A 404 4.93 17.13 30.93
N ALA A 405 5.06 16.09 31.75
CA ALA A 405 5.68 14.83 31.38
C ALA A 405 4.59 13.77 31.22
N ALA A 406 4.74 12.90 30.21
CA ALA A 406 3.87 11.75 30.02
C ALA A 406 4.75 10.52 29.83
N GLY A 407 4.32 9.41 30.41
CA GLY A 407 4.95 8.12 30.21
C GLY A 407 3.98 6.98 30.42
N SER A 408 4.37 5.78 29.99
CA SER A 408 3.64 4.58 30.33
C SER A 408 4.57 3.41 30.60
N LYS A 409 4.06 2.46 31.38
CA LYS A 409 4.69 1.18 31.66
C LYS A 409 3.74 0.08 31.23
N VAL A 410 4.26 -0.91 30.51
CA VAL A 410 3.53 -2.14 30.24
C VAL A 410 3.38 -2.93 31.53
N LYS A 411 2.15 -2.94 32.08
CA LYS A 411 1.77 -3.77 33.23
C LYS A 411 1.50 -5.21 32.78
N PHE A 412 0.79 -5.36 31.67
CA PHE A 412 0.58 -6.64 31.01
C PHE A 412 0.72 -6.48 29.50
N PRO A 413 1.63 -7.21 28.82
CA PRO A 413 1.87 -6.99 27.39
C PRO A 413 0.72 -7.49 26.50
N GLY A 414 -0.10 -8.45 26.95
CA GLY A 414 -1.18 -9.02 26.12
C GLY A 414 -0.71 -9.37 24.70
N PHE A 415 -1.49 -8.96 23.70
CA PHE A 415 -1.19 -9.14 22.28
C PHE A 415 0.15 -8.52 21.82
N MET A 416 0.67 -7.50 22.50
CA MET A 416 1.93 -6.82 22.11
C MET A 416 3.14 -7.74 22.21
N LYS A 417 3.03 -8.87 22.91
CA LYS A 417 4.04 -9.93 22.94
C LYS A 417 4.28 -10.56 21.56
N VAL A 418 3.27 -10.54 20.69
CA VAL A 418 3.30 -11.16 19.37
C VAL A 418 3.36 -10.10 18.26
N TYR A 419 2.57 -9.04 18.37
CA TYR A 419 2.45 -8.08 17.28
C TYR A 419 2.06 -6.68 17.75
N VAL A 420 2.71 -5.66 17.16
CA VAL A 420 2.37 -4.25 17.30
C VAL A 420 2.27 -3.65 15.90
N GLU A 421 1.19 -2.92 15.59
CA GLU A 421 1.05 -2.23 14.31
C GLU A 421 2.18 -1.23 14.06
N GLY A 422 2.63 -1.14 12.81
CA GLY A 422 3.54 -0.07 12.41
C GLY A 422 2.78 1.25 12.23
N ASN A 423 3.47 2.37 12.42
CA ASN A 423 3.01 3.68 11.96
C ASN A 423 3.81 4.10 10.71
N ASP A 424 3.25 5.02 9.93
CA ASP A 424 3.85 5.44 8.66
C ASP A 424 5.16 6.23 8.84
N ASP A 425 5.35 6.85 10.00
CA ASP A 425 6.51 7.72 10.28
C ASP A 425 7.59 7.01 11.12
N GLY A 426 7.39 5.73 11.44
CA GLY A 426 8.36 4.89 12.14
C GLY A 426 8.75 5.39 13.53
N SER A 427 7.95 6.26 14.16
CA SER A 427 8.14 6.70 15.54
C SER A 427 7.69 5.59 16.48
N THR A 428 8.49 5.27 17.49
CA THR A 428 7.96 4.60 18.68
C THR A 428 6.90 5.52 19.27
N ASN A 429 5.74 4.99 19.66
CA ASN A 429 4.73 5.82 20.33
C ASN A 429 5.41 6.50 21.53
N GLU A 430 5.23 7.82 21.69
CA GLU A 430 5.80 8.54 22.85
C GLU A 430 5.36 7.93 24.18
N ASP A 431 4.27 7.14 24.16
CA ASP A 431 3.77 6.31 25.25
C ASP A 431 4.81 5.31 25.82
N ASP A 432 5.87 4.91 25.10
CA ASP A 432 6.80 3.87 25.57
C ASP A 432 7.90 4.38 26.53
N LYS A 433 7.91 5.67 26.91
CA LYS A 433 8.87 6.22 27.89
C LYS A 433 8.38 5.99 29.32
N PHE A 434 9.22 5.39 30.16
CA PHE A 434 8.93 5.20 31.59
C PHE A 434 9.30 6.45 32.39
N LEU A 435 8.37 7.00 33.16
CA LEU A 435 8.66 8.05 34.14
C LEU A 435 9.09 7.42 35.47
N PRO A 436 10.03 8.04 36.20
CA PRO A 436 10.33 7.62 37.56
C PRO A 436 9.09 7.80 38.46
N PRO A 437 9.02 7.09 39.61
CA PRO A 437 7.99 7.36 40.61
C PRO A 437 8.07 8.83 41.06
N LEU A 438 6.95 9.54 40.97
CA LEU A 438 6.82 10.96 41.30
C LEU A 438 5.60 11.14 42.21
N GLN A 439 5.70 12.02 43.19
CA GLN A 439 4.63 12.39 44.11
C GLN A 439 4.38 13.91 44.05
N PRO A 440 3.16 14.37 44.34
CA PRO A 440 2.91 15.79 44.58
C PRO A 440 3.91 16.35 45.59
N ASP A 441 4.38 17.57 45.33
CA ASP A 441 5.38 18.31 46.12
C ASP A 441 6.84 17.81 46.01
N ASP A 442 7.13 16.79 45.19
CA ASP A 442 8.51 16.41 44.88
C ASP A 442 9.28 17.57 44.25
N LYS A 443 10.46 17.87 44.79
CA LYS A 443 11.40 18.85 44.24
C LYS A 443 12.29 18.18 43.20
N LEU A 444 12.38 18.79 42.02
CA LEU A 444 13.11 18.24 40.88
C LEU A 444 14.40 19.03 40.63
N GLY A 445 15.50 18.30 40.38
CA GLY A 445 16.74 18.89 39.89
C GLY A 445 16.59 19.31 38.44
N ASN A 446 16.97 20.54 38.10
CA ASN A 446 17.03 21.00 36.71
C ASN A 446 18.41 20.69 36.12
N GLN A 447 18.46 19.79 35.13
CA GLN A 447 19.70 19.41 34.42
C GLN A 447 19.90 20.23 33.15
N GLY A 448 18.89 20.98 32.71
CA GLY A 448 18.95 21.82 31.52
C GLY A 448 17.57 22.08 30.94
N ILE A 449 17.43 23.22 30.27
CA ILE A 449 16.22 23.59 29.54
C ILE A 449 16.63 23.83 28.10
N GLU A 450 15.99 23.12 27.18
CA GLU A 450 16.28 23.16 25.76
C GLU A 450 15.08 23.74 24.99
N PRO A 451 15.13 25.02 24.61
CA PRO A 451 14.22 25.55 23.61
C PRO A 451 14.60 25.02 22.22
N LYS A 452 13.59 24.61 21.45
CA LYS A 452 13.75 24.21 20.05
C LYS A 452 12.75 24.95 19.19
N GLN A 453 13.28 25.59 18.16
CA GLN A 453 12.49 26.14 17.07
C GLN A 453 12.10 25.00 16.14
N HIS A 454 10.86 25.05 15.68
CA HIS A 454 10.30 24.14 14.69
C HIS A 454 9.51 24.92 13.66
N PHE A 455 9.26 24.25 12.54
CA PHE A 455 8.35 24.73 11.52
C PHE A 455 7.36 23.63 11.22
N THR A 456 6.08 24.00 11.10
CA THR A 456 5.06 23.07 10.64
C THR A 456 5.46 22.50 9.28
N GLN A 457 5.13 21.24 9.04
CA GLN A 457 5.48 20.54 7.81
C GLN A 457 4.22 20.34 6.97
N PRO A 458 4.33 20.39 5.63
CA PRO A 458 3.18 20.13 4.78
C PRO A 458 2.69 18.69 4.96
N PRO A 459 1.42 18.40 4.61
CA PRO A 459 0.91 17.05 4.67
C PRO A 459 1.78 16.13 3.79
N PRO A 460 2.19 14.96 4.30
CA PRO A 460 3.15 14.14 3.59
C PRO A 460 2.54 13.50 2.34
N ARG A 461 3.33 13.39 1.27
CA ARG A 461 2.93 12.69 0.04
C ARG A 461 2.43 11.27 0.31
N TYR A 462 1.56 10.78 -0.57
CA TYR A 462 1.06 9.41 -0.49
C TYR A 462 2.17 8.39 -0.74
N SER A 463 2.33 7.44 0.18
CA SER A 463 2.97 6.15 -0.12
C SER A 463 1.92 5.18 -0.68
N GLU A 464 2.33 4.00 -1.16
CA GLU A 464 1.38 2.95 -1.51
C GLU A 464 0.46 2.59 -0.32
N ALA A 465 1.01 2.51 0.90
CA ALA A 465 0.20 2.25 2.10
C ALA A 465 -0.84 3.32 2.35
N ARG A 466 -0.44 4.61 2.35
CA ARG A 466 -1.37 5.72 2.58
C ARG A 466 -2.42 5.84 1.49
N LEU A 467 -2.06 5.58 0.23
CA LEU A 467 -3.01 5.64 -0.88
C LEU A 467 -4.04 4.49 -0.81
N VAL A 468 -3.60 3.26 -0.51
CA VAL A 468 -4.52 2.13 -0.31
C VAL A 468 -5.49 2.42 0.84
N ARG A 469 -4.99 2.97 1.94
CA ARG A 469 -5.81 3.41 3.07
C ARG A 469 -6.84 4.47 2.66
N ALA A 470 -6.42 5.50 1.94
CA ALA A 470 -7.33 6.54 1.48
C ALA A 470 -8.42 5.99 0.54
N LEU A 471 -8.06 5.12 -0.40
CA LEU A 471 -9.01 4.48 -1.32
C LEU A 471 -10.02 3.58 -0.60
N GLU A 472 -9.62 2.94 0.50
CA GLU A 472 -10.49 2.16 1.36
C GLU A 472 -11.42 3.06 2.18
N GLU A 473 -10.89 4.05 2.89
CA GLU A 473 -11.67 4.98 3.73
C GLU A 473 -12.71 5.76 2.90
N MET A 474 -12.43 6.01 1.62
CA MET A 474 -13.33 6.67 0.68
C MET A 474 -14.28 5.71 -0.08
N GLY A 475 -14.16 4.39 0.08
CA GLY A 475 -15.05 3.41 -0.58
C GLY A 475 -14.85 3.21 -2.09
N ILE A 476 -13.77 3.75 -2.67
CA ILE A 476 -13.49 3.79 -4.12
C ILE A 476 -12.79 2.51 -4.61
N GLY A 477 -12.02 1.89 -3.72
CA GLY A 477 -11.31 0.63 -4.02
C GLY A 477 -12.06 -0.60 -3.53
N ARG A 478 -11.73 -1.75 -4.12
CA ARG A 478 -12.10 -3.08 -3.64
C ARG A 478 -10.83 -3.93 -3.50
N PRO A 479 -10.83 -5.02 -2.72
CA PRO A 479 -9.70 -5.93 -2.57
C PRO A 479 -9.00 -6.32 -3.89
N SER A 480 -9.77 -6.48 -4.96
CA SER A 480 -9.27 -6.82 -6.30
C SER A 480 -8.65 -5.65 -7.07
N THR A 481 -8.88 -4.39 -6.68
CA THR A 481 -8.54 -3.21 -7.50
C THR A 481 -7.47 -2.30 -6.91
N TYR A 482 -7.10 -2.43 -5.63
CA TYR A 482 -6.04 -1.61 -5.03
C TYR A 482 -4.70 -1.73 -5.79
N ALA A 483 -4.09 -2.92 -5.79
CA ALA A 483 -2.78 -3.11 -6.42
C ALA A 483 -2.79 -2.84 -7.94
N PRO A 484 -3.80 -3.29 -8.73
CA PRO A 484 -3.87 -2.97 -10.15
C PRO A 484 -4.02 -1.48 -10.46
N THR A 485 -4.76 -0.73 -9.64
CA THR A 485 -4.89 0.73 -9.79
C THR A 485 -3.53 1.41 -9.63
N LEU A 486 -2.82 1.10 -8.54
CA LEU A 486 -1.51 1.65 -8.23
C LEU A 486 -0.46 1.33 -9.32
N GLU A 487 -0.51 0.12 -9.88
CA GLU A 487 0.36 -0.28 -10.99
C GLU A 487 0.00 0.47 -12.28
N THR A 488 -1.29 0.64 -12.56
CA THR A 488 -1.77 1.28 -13.80
C THR A 488 -1.37 2.75 -13.85
N ILE A 489 -1.62 3.53 -12.80
CA ILE A 489 -1.31 4.97 -12.78
C ILE A 489 0.20 5.22 -12.94
N GLN A 490 1.05 4.35 -12.39
CA GLN A 490 2.50 4.40 -12.58
C GLN A 490 2.90 3.99 -14.00
N LYS A 491 2.35 2.88 -14.51
CA LYS A 491 2.68 2.36 -15.85
C LYS A 491 2.27 3.31 -16.96
N ARG A 492 1.19 4.07 -16.77
CA ARG A 492 0.71 5.10 -17.70
C ARG A 492 1.49 6.40 -17.61
N GLY A 493 2.36 6.55 -16.61
CA GLY A 493 3.18 7.74 -16.42
C GLY A 493 2.43 8.93 -15.86
N TYR A 494 1.26 8.72 -15.24
CA TYR A 494 0.53 9.79 -14.54
C TYR A 494 1.19 10.20 -13.24
N VAL A 495 1.88 9.25 -12.60
CA VAL A 495 2.61 9.48 -11.36
C VAL A 495 3.96 8.79 -11.41
N ALA A 496 4.95 9.39 -10.78
CA ALA A 496 6.26 8.83 -10.53
C ALA A 496 6.41 8.39 -9.06
N MET A 497 7.49 7.67 -8.78
CA MET A 497 7.80 7.20 -7.43
C MET A 497 9.17 7.75 -6.99
N GLU A 498 9.15 8.64 -6.01
CA GLU A 498 10.33 9.27 -5.42
C GLU A 498 10.35 8.97 -3.92
N GLU A 499 11.44 8.40 -3.43
CA GLU A 499 11.57 8.01 -2.01
C GLU A 499 10.39 7.19 -1.46
N LYS A 500 9.80 6.33 -2.30
CA LYS A 500 8.59 5.51 -2.01
C LYS A 500 7.31 6.33 -1.80
N ARG A 501 7.28 7.56 -2.28
CA ARG A 501 6.12 8.44 -2.35
C ARG A 501 5.74 8.68 -3.80
N PHE A 502 4.44 8.79 -4.03
CA PHE A 502 3.90 9.20 -5.32
C PHE A 502 4.10 10.71 -5.51
N VAL A 503 4.54 11.08 -6.71
CA VAL A 503 4.66 12.46 -7.18
C VAL A 503 3.89 12.57 -8.50
N PRO A 504 3.04 13.58 -8.70
CA PRO A 504 2.35 13.75 -9.98
C PRO A 504 3.34 14.09 -11.10
N THR A 505 2.98 13.77 -12.33
CA THR A 505 3.71 14.20 -13.53
C THR A 505 2.91 15.26 -14.26
N GLU A 506 3.57 16.07 -15.10
CA GLU A 506 2.89 17.04 -15.98
C GLU A 506 1.79 16.38 -16.83
N LEU A 507 2.03 15.14 -17.27
CA LEU A 507 1.03 14.35 -17.99
C LEU A 507 -0.17 14.01 -17.09
N GLY A 508 0.08 13.61 -15.84
CA GLY A 508 -0.97 13.35 -14.86
C GLY A 508 -1.80 14.60 -14.59
N ASP A 509 -1.14 15.73 -14.36
CA ASP A 509 -1.78 17.03 -14.14
C ASP A 509 -2.67 17.42 -15.31
N LEU A 510 -2.13 17.43 -16.54
CA LEU A 510 -2.89 17.78 -17.74
C LEU A 510 -4.10 16.86 -17.94
N VAL A 511 -3.92 15.55 -17.80
CA VAL A 511 -5.02 14.60 -17.97
C VAL A 511 -6.10 14.80 -16.91
N ILE A 512 -5.73 15.05 -15.66
CA ILE A 512 -6.71 15.28 -14.59
C ILE A 512 -7.40 16.64 -14.73
N GLN A 513 -6.72 17.68 -15.22
CA GLN A 513 -7.35 18.97 -15.55
C GLN A 513 -8.42 18.80 -16.62
N LEU A 514 -8.09 18.15 -17.75
CA LEU A 514 -9.07 17.86 -18.80
C LEU A 514 -10.20 16.97 -18.30
N MET A 515 -9.89 15.99 -17.43
CA MET A 515 -10.91 15.13 -16.84
C MET A 515 -11.84 15.90 -15.90
N ALA A 516 -11.33 16.88 -15.15
CA ALA A 516 -12.12 17.70 -14.24
C ALA A 516 -13.04 18.66 -15.00
N GLU A 517 -12.57 19.20 -16.12
CA GLU A 517 -13.36 20.10 -16.97
C GLU A 517 -14.50 19.35 -17.67
N PHE A 518 -14.22 18.23 -18.33
CA PHE A 518 -15.18 17.57 -19.21
C PHE A 518 -15.95 16.41 -18.55
N PHE A 519 -15.37 15.75 -17.55
CA PHE A 519 -15.96 14.59 -16.88
C PHE A 519 -15.84 14.63 -15.35
N PRO A 520 -16.29 15.72 -14.68
CA PRO A 520 -16.14 15.91 -13.23
C PRO A 520 -16.74 14.77 -12.39
N GLU A 521 -17.84 14.15 -12.83
CA GLU A 521 -18.48 13.02 -12.15
C GLU A 521 -17.55 11.81 -12.04
N ILE A 522 -16.74 11.54 -13.08
CA ILE A 522 -15.76 10.43 -13.08
C ILE A 522 -14.64 10.66 -12.05
N LEU A 523 -14.36 11.92 -11.72
CA LEU A 523 -13.39 12.32 -10.69
C LEU A 523 -14.00 12.50 -9.30
N ASN A 524 -15.33 12.42 -9.19
CA ASN A 524 -16.01 12.58 -7.92
C ASN A 524 -15.89 11.29 -7.10
N VAL A 525 -15.37 11.44 -5.88
CA VAL A 525 -15.15 10.35 -4.92
C VAL A 525 -16.47 9.69 -4.52
N GLU A 526 -17.48 10.49 -4.19
CA GLU A 526 -18.80 10.02 -3.74
C GLU A 526 -19.53 9.28 -4.85
N PHE A 527 -19.50 9.81 -6.08
CA PHE A 527 -20.03 9.13 -7.26
C PHE A 527 -19.31 7.80 -7.48
N THR A 528 -17.98 7.80 -7.30
CA THR A 528 -17.20 6.59 -7.53
C THR A 528 -17.51 5.51 -6.50
N ALA A 529 -17.66 5.90 -5.23
CA ALA A 529 -18.04 5.02 -4.13
C ALA A 529 -19.47 4.49 -4.29
N HIS A 530 -20.43 5.37 -4.63
CA HIS A 530 -21.83 5.00 -4.82
C HIS A 530 -22.01 3.94 -5.90
N MET A 531 -21.39 4.13 -7.06
CA MET A 531 -21.42 3.16 -8.15
C MET A 531 -20.76 1.82 -7.77
N GLU A 532 -19.75 1.82 -6.89
CA GLU A 532 -19.20 0.56 -6.36
C GLU A 532 -20.20 -0.12 -5.40
N GLU A 533 -20.95 0.64 -4.60
CA GLU A 533 -22.03 0.15 -3.75
C GLU A 533 -23.20 -0.40 -4.57
N GLU A 534 -23.59 0.25 -5.68
CA GLU A 534 -24.60 -0.26 -6.60
C GLU A 534 -24.20 -1.61 -7.21
N LEU A 535 -22.92 -1.77 -7.57
CA LEU A 535 -22.39 -3.06 -8.03
C LEU A 535 -22.42 -4.13 -6.94
N ASP A 536 -22.29 -3.75 -5.67
CA ASP A 536 -22.44 -4.67 -4.53
C ASP A 536 -23.93 -5.02 -4.33
N PHE A 537 -24.87 -4.09 -4.57
CA PHE A 537 -26.31 -4.40 -4.58
C PHE A 537 -26.73 -5.29 -5.75
N VAL A 538 -26.07 -5.19 -6.91
CA VAL A 538 -26.23 -6.15 -8.00
C VAL A 538 -25.76 -7.54 -7.56
N GLU A 539 -24.60 -7.62 -6.88
CA GLU A 539 -24.06 -8.87 -6.34
C GLU A 539 -25.00 -9.52 -5.31
N GLU A 540 -25.73 -8.72 -4.53
CA GLU A 540 -26.75 -9.18 -3.57
C GLU A 540 -28.14 -9.45 -4.20
N GLY A 541 -28.30 -9.28 -5.53
CA GLY A 541 -29.58 -9.44 -6.23
C GLY A 541 -30.63 -8.38 -5.90
N LYS A 542 -30.23 -7.23 -5.32
CA LYS A 542 -31.12 -6.13 -4.90
C LYS A 542 -31.40 -5.14 -6.01
N VAL A 543 -30.49 -5.00 -6.97
CA VAL A 543 -30.59 -4.05 -8.09
C VAL A 543 -30.29 -4.77 -9.40
N ASP A 544 -31.02 -4.41 -10.46
CA ASP A 544 -30.75 -4.91 -11.81
C ASP A 544 -29.52 -4.23 -12.42
N TRP A 545 -28.63 -5.03 -12.99
CA TRP A 545 -27.34 -4.56 -13.49
C TRP A 545 -27.45 -3.69 -14.75
N VAL A 546 -28.47 -3.91 -15.60
CA VAL A 546 -28.71 -3.11 -16.81
C VAL A 546 -29.14 -1.71 -16.40
N LYS A 547 -30.00 -1.61 -15.38
CA LYS A 547 -30.45 -0.32 -14.83
C LYS A 547 -29.27 0.53 -14.35
N VAL A 548 -28.34 -0.05 -13.58
CA VAL A 548 -27.13 0.66 -13.10
C VAL A 548 -26.31 1.22 -14.27
N LEU A 549 -26.13 0.43 -15.33
CA LEU A 549 -25.41 0.88 -16.53
C LEU A 549 -26.15 1.97 -17.31
N ASP A 550 -27.48 1.88 -17.41
CA ASP A 550 -28.32 2.84 -18.12
C ASP A 550 -28.30 4.20 -17.45
N GLU A 551 -28.51 4.24 -16.13
CA GLU A 551 -28.49 5.46 -15.32
C GLU A 551 -27.13 6.17 -15.41
N PHE A 552 -26.04 5.40 -15.44
CA PHE A 552 -24.70 5.92 -15.70
C PHE A 552 -24.54 6.47 -17.13
N TYR A 553 -24.90 5.67 -18.14
CA TYR A 553 -24.52 5.93 -19.53
C TYR A 553 -25.23 7.15 -20.11
N VAL A 554 -26.50 7.39 -19.75
CA VAL A 554 -27.28 8.53 -20.26
C VAL A 554 -26.62 9.88 -19.97
N THR A 555 -26.07 10.05 -18.77
CA THR A 555 -25.38 11.30 -18.40
C THR A 555 -23.97 11.34 -18.99
N PHE A 556 -23.29 10.19 -19.00
CA PHE A 556 -21.95 10.06 -19.53
C PHE A 556 -21.86 10.36 -21.03
N GLU A 557 -22.81 9.89 -21.83
CA GLU A 557 -22.83 10.08 -23.29
C GLU A 557 -22.94 11.56 -23.67
N LYS A 558 -23.83 12.32 -23.02
CA LYS A 558 -23.97 13.76 -23.26
C LYS A 558 -22.68 14.53 -22.98
N ARG A 559 -21.95 14.16 -21.92
CA ARG A 559 -20.65 14.77 -21.61
C ARG A 559 -19.59 14.39 -22.64
N LEU A 560 -19.62 13.16 -23.13
CA LEU A 560 -18.70 12.71 -24.16
C LEU A 560 -18.87 13.51 -25.45
N GLU A 561 -20.10 13.76 -25.89
CA GLU A 561 -20.39 14.60 -27.07
C GLU A 561 -19.80 16.00 -26.92
N VAL A 562 -20.09 16.67 -25.80
CA VAL A 562 -19.52 17.99 -25.48
C VAL A 562 -17.98 17.95 -25.49
N ALA A 563 -17.39 16.93 -24.88
CA ALA A 563 -15.94 16.79 -24.82
C ALA A 563 -15.30 16.53 -26.19
N GLU A 564 -15.96 15.80 -27.09
CA GLU A 564 -15.46 15.57 -28.45
C GLU A 564 -15.39 16.87 -29.27
N GLU A 565 -16.39 17.74 -29.09
CA GLU A 565 -16.51 19.03 -29.76
C GLU A 565 -15.60 20.11 -29.15
N GLU A 566 -15.64 20.28 -27.83
CA GLU A 566 -15.05 21.44 -27.15
C GLU A 566 -13.61 21.21 -26.64
N MET A 567 -13.21 19.96 -26.36
CA MET A 567 -11.88 19.67 -25.84
C MET A 567 -10.81 20.07 -26.87
N LYS A 568 -9.91 20.97 -26.50
CA LYS A 568 -8.82 21.41 -27.38
C LYS A 568 -7.72 20.35 -27.45
N GLU A 569 -7.05 20.29 -28.59
CA GLU A 569 -5.83 19.49 -28.73
C GLU A 569 -4.69 20.23 -28.01
N VAL A 570 -3.98 19.50 -27.15
CA VAL A 570 -2.88 19.99 -26.33
C VAL A 570 -1.65 19.16 -26.66
N GLU A 571 -0.66 19.80 -27.29
CA GLU A 571 0.65 19.20 -27.46
C GLU A 571 1.50 19.44 -26.22
N ILE A 572 1.90 18.36 -25.55
CA ILE A 572 2.95 18.42 -24.53
C ILE A 572 4.27 18.60 -25.25
N GLN A 573 4.80 19.82 -25.26
CA GLN A 573 6.14 20.08 -25.78
C GLN A 573 7.15 19.47 -24.83
N ASP A 574 8.05 18.63 -25.35
CA ASP A 574 9.15 18.12 -24.54
C ASP A 574 10.12 19.29 -24.26
N GLU A 575 10.48 19.50 -23.00
CA GLU A 575 11.45 20.52 -22.58
C GLU A 575 12.80 20.27 -23.28
N VAL A 576 13.23 21.22 -24.11
CA VAL A 576 14.47 21.10 -24.89
C VAL A 576 15.66 21.49 -24.03
N THR A 577 16.67 20.63 -23.99
CA THR A 577 17.93 20.91 -23.29
C THR A 577 19.03 21.29 -24.27
N ASP A 578 20.08 21.94 -23.78
CA ASP A 578 21.30 22.24 -24.55
C ASP A 578 22.18 20.99 -24.79
N ILE A 579 21.78 19.84 -24.27
CA ILE A 579 22.56 18.60 -24.38
C ILE A 579 22.39 18.02 -25.79
N LEU A 580 23.46 17.94 -26.56
CA LEU A 580 23.43 17.35 -27.90
C LEU A 580 23.42 15.81 -27.84
N CYS A 581 22.59 15.19 -28.66
CA CYS A 581 22.54 13.75 -28.84
C CYS A 581 23.84 13.25 -29.50
N GLU A 582 24.60 12.43 -28.79
CA GLU A 582 25.87 11.86 -29.29
C GLU A 582 25.76 11.01 -30.57
N LYS A 583 24.53 10.59 -30.95
CA LYS A 583 24.30 9.74 -32.12
C LYS A 583 23.89 10.52 -33.37
N CYS A 584 23.30 11.70 -33.23
CA CYS A 584 22.75 12.44 -34.38
C CYS A 584 22.90 13.96 -34.28
N GLY A 585 23.52 14.49 -33.23
CA GLY A 585 23.80 15.91 -33.06
C GLY A 585 22.60 16.82 -32.80
N ARG A 586 21.39 16.29 -32.63
CA ARG A 586 20.19 17.10 -32.27
C ARG A 586 20.11 17.30 -30.76
N ASN A 587 19.50 18.39 -30.30
CA ASN A 587 19.23 18.62 -28.88
C ASN A 587 18.46 17.45 -28.27
N MET A 588 18.81 17.07 -27.05
CA MET A 588 18.07 16.13 -26.24
C MET A 588 16.95 16.88 -25.52
N VAL A 589 15.87 16.18 -25.23
CA VAL A 589 14.69 16.70 -24.55
C VAL A 589 14.45 15.91 -23.28
N ILE A 590 13.90 16.55 -22.25
CA ILE A 590 13.51 15.89 -21.02
C ILE A 590 12.19 15.15 -21.24
N LYS A 591 12.18 13.87 -20.92
CA LYS A 591 10.98 13.03 -20.92
C LYS A 591 10.77 12.40 -19.57
N MET A 592 9.51 12.20 -19.19
CA MET A 592 9.15 11.46 -17.99
C MET A 592 9.00 9.96 -18.33
N GLY A 593 9.67 9.10 -17.57
CA GLY A 593 9.54 7.64 -17.65
C GLY A 593 9.12 7.03 -16.31
N ARG A 594 8.99 5.70 -16.27
CA ARG A 594 8.60 4.95 -15.05
C ARG A 594 9.52 5.15 -13.84
N PHE A 595 10.70 5.71 -14.03
CA PHE A 595 11.72 5.93 -13.00
C PHE A 595 12.04 7.42 -12.77
N GLY A 596 11.21 8.32 -13.29
CA GLY A 596 11.44 9.77 -13.25
C GLY A 596 11.87 10.35 -14.61
N LYS A 597 12.33 11.61 -14.58
CA LYS A 597 12.80 12.36 -15.76
C LYS A 597 14.08 11.72 -16.35
N PHE A 598 14.20 11.71 -17.67
CA PHE A 598 15.38 11.24 -18.41
C PHE A 598 15.54 12.03 -19.72
N LEU A 599 16.75 12.09 -20.27
CA LEU A 599 17.01 12.73 -21.56
C LEU A 599 16.72 11.76 -22.71
N ALA A 600 15.98 12.20 -23.71
CA ALA A 600 15.77 11.48 -24.96
C ALA A 600 16.18 12.35 -26.15
N CYS A 601 16.66 11.74 -27.23
CA CYS A 601 16.92 12.51 -28.45
C CYS A 601 15.61 13.09 -29.02
N SER A 602 15.60 14.38 -29.35
CA SER A 602 14.49 15.04 -30.06
C SER A 602 14.16 14.38 -31.40
N GLY A 603 15.13 13.69 -32.02
CA GLY A 603 14.96 12.96 -33.28
C GLY A 603 14.26 11.61 -33.17
N PHE A 604 13.60 11.27 -32.07
CA PHE A 604 12.80 10.05 -31.96
C PHE A 604 11.60 10.10 -32.93
N PRO A 605 11.27 9.02 -33.68
CA PRO A 605 11.75 7.65 -33.54
C PRO A 605 13.04 7.29 -34.30
N ASP A 606 13.54 8.18 -35.16
CA ASP A 606 14.71 7.93 -36.03
C ASP A 606 16.02 7.79 -35.23
N CYS A 607 16.13 8.52 -34.12
CA CYS A 607 17.21 8.39 -33.15
C CYS A 607 16.66 7.98 -31.79
N ARG A 608 16.86 6.71 -31.40
CA ARG A 608 16.40 6.15 -30.12
C ARG A 608 17.40 6.35 -28.97
N ASN A 609 18.23 7.39 -29.04
CA ASN A 609 19.18 7.65 -27.97
C ASN A 609 18.45 8.18 -26.73
N ALA A 610 18.74 7.61 -25.56
CA ALA A 610 18.20 8.06 -24.30
C ALA A 610 19.26 7.90 -23.21
N LYS A 611 19.36 8.89 -22.32
CA LYS A 611 20.30 8.94 -21.21
C LYS A 611 19.54 9.27 -19.92
N PRO A 612 19.93 8.71 -18.76
CA PRO A 612 19.41 9.21 -17.49
C PRO A 612 19.78 10.69 -17.31
N ILE A 613 18.92 11.49 -16.69
CA ILE A 613 19.36 12.79 -16.17
C ILE A 613 20.23 12.48 -14.96
N VAL A 614 21.44 13.03 -15.00
CA VAL A 614 22.48 12.75 -14.04
C VAL A 614 22.51 13.96 -13.09
N LYS A 615 22.04 13.79 -11.86
CA LYS A 615 22.09 14.86 -10.86
C LYS A 615 23.52 14.94 -10.33
N GLU A 616 24.21 16.03 -10.65
CA GLU A 616 25.54 16.29 -10.09
C GLU A 616 25.41 16.57 -8.60
N VAL A 617 26.35 16.01 -7.81
CA VAL A 617 26.39 16.20 -6.36
C VAL A 617 27.24 17.41 -5.98
N GLY A 618 27.88 18.07 -6.97
CA GLY A 618 28.83 19.16 -6.74
C GLY A 618 30.18 18.70 -6.16
N VAL A 619 30.50 17.41 -6.24
CA VAL A 619 31.73 16.83 -5.67
C VAL A 619 32.59 16.22 -6.77
N THR A 620 33.85 16.64 -6.85
CA THR A 620 34.84 16.02 -7.75
C THR A 620 35.15 14.60 -7.29
N CYS A 621 35.24 13.66 -8.24
CA CYS A 621 35.49 12.25 -8.01
C CYS A 621 36.82 12.06 -7.24
N PRO A 622 36.80 11.46 -6.04
CA PRO A 622 38.01 11.31 -5.25
C PRO A 622 39.00 10.30 -5.84
N LYS A 623 38.54 9.43 -6.77
CA LYS A 623 39.37 8.41 -7.41
C LYS A 623 40.15 8.96 -8.60
N CYS A 624 39.47 9.57 -9.58
CA CYS A 624 40.12 10.06 -10.80
C CYS A 624 40.49 11.55 -10.74
N LYS A 625 39.95 12.33 -9.80
CA LYS A 625 40.16 13.79 -9.65
C LYS A 625 39.76 14.66 -10.86
N GLU A 626 39.27 14.05 -11.93
CA GLU A 626 38.87 14.73 -13.17
C GLU A 626 37.35 14.71 -13.37
N GLY A 627 36.68 13.60 -13.03
CA GLY A 627 35.23 13.45 -13.20
C GLY A 627 34.42 14.01 -12.03
N ASN A 628 33.13 14.22 -12.24
CA ASN A 628 32.17 14.62 -11.20
C ASN A 628 31.47 13.39 -10.60
N VAL A 629 31.20 13.44 -9.30
CA VAL A 629 30.36 12.47 -8.62
C VAL A 629 28.90 12.81 -8.90
N VAL A 630 28.18 11.80 -9.34
CA VAL A 630 26.80 11.93 -9.77
C VAL A 630 25.89 10.91 -9.11
N GLU A 631 24.64 11.29 -8.88
CA GLU A 631 23.62 10.38 -8.36
C GLU A 631 23.15 9.40 -9.44
N ARG A 632 23.09 8.11 -9.10
CA ARG A 632 22.63 7.02 -9.96
C ARG A 632 21.72 6.07 -9.19
N ARG A 633 20.88 5.33 -9.91
CA ARG A 633 20.00 4.30 -9.32
C ARG A 633 20.38 2.90 -9.80
N SER A 634 20.54 1.98 -8.86
CA SER A 634 20.81 0.58 -9.15
C SER A 634 19.60 -0.11 -9.80
N LYS A 635 19.79 -1.31 -10.38
CA LYS A 635 18.66 -2.13 -10.90
C LYS A 635 17.56 -2.40 -9.87
N LYS A 636 17.90 -2.35 -8.57
CA LYS A 636 16.97 -2.55 -7.44
C LYS A 636 16.41 -1.23 -6.90
N GLY A 637 16.68 -0.10 -7.55
CA GLY A 637 16.18 1.23 -7.19
C GLY A 637 16.93 1.94 -6.05
N ARG A 638 17.95 1.31 -5.45
CA ARG A 638 18.80 1.96 -4.43
C ARG A 638 19.68 3.01 -5.08
N ILE A 639 19.68 4.23 -4.52
CA ILE A 639 20.56 5.33 -4.91
C ILE A 639 22.00 4.96 -4.56
N PHE A 640 22.92 5.31 -5.45
CA PHE A 640 24.36 5.27 -5.24
C PHE A 640 25.00 6.42 -6.00
N TYR A 641 26.20 6.78 -5.62
CA TYR A 641 26.95 7.89 -6.18
C TYR A 641 28.15 7.33 -6.93
N GLY A 642 28.29 7.67 -8.21
CA GLY A 642 29.38 7.16 -9.04
C GLY A 642 30.03 8.26 -9.87
N CYS A 643 31.19 7.98 -10.45
CA CYS A 643 31.82 8.93 -11.37
C CYS A 643 31.02 9.02 -12.69
N ASP A 644 30.81 10.23 -13.18
CA ASP A 644 30.29 10.53 -14.52
C ASP A 644 31.12 9.89 -15.65
N GLN A 645 32.46 9.81 -15.49
CA GLN A 645 33.41 9.22 -16.45
C GLN A 645 33.39 7.68 -16.55
N TYR A 646 32.43 6.99 -15.94
CA TYR A 646 32.25 5.53 -16.12
C TYR A 646 31.96 5.18 -17.60
N PRO A 647 32.62 4.18 -18.21
CA PRO A 647 33.41 3.10 -17.60
C PRO A 647 34.90 3.41 -17.35
N GLY A 648 35.40 4.60 -17.73
CA GLY A 648 36.79 5.00 -17.50
C GLY A 648 37.15 5.20 -16.02
N CYS A 649 36.17 5.51 -15.18
CA CYS A 649 36.31 5.49 -13.72
C CYS A 649 35.19 4.67 -13.06
N ASP A 650 35.56 3.71 -12.23
CA ASP A 650 34.71 2.76 -11.50
C ASP A 650 34.42 3.19 -10.05
N TYR A 651 34.66 4.46 -9.71
CA TYR A 651 34.31 4.98 -8.38
C TYR A 651 32.81 4.85 -8.10
N VAL A 652 32.47 4.26 -6.97
CA VAL A 652 31.10 4.07 -6.47
C VAL A 652 31.09 4.24 -4.96
N SER A 653 30.10 4.98 -4.45
CA SER A 653 29.76 5.12 -3.04
C SER A 653 28.26 4.87 -2.84
N TRP A 654 27.88 4.23 -1.74
CA TRP A 654 26.47 4.08 -1.36
C TRP A 654 25.93 5.25 -0.54
N ASP A 655 26.83 6.07 0.00
CA ASP A 655 26.52 7.24 0.80
C ASP A 655 26.98 8.50 0.04
N LYS A 656 26.25 9.61 0.22
CA LYS A 656 26.51 10.85 -0.52
C LYS A 656 27.87 11.43 -0.11
N PRO A 657 28.84 11.57 -1.03
CA PRO A 657 30.11 12.19 -0.70
C PRO A 657 29.91 13.68 -0.39
N SER A 658 30.61 14.21 0.62
CA SER A 658 30.44 15.59 1.06
C SER A 658 31.40 16.59 0.40
N GLY A 659 32.37 16.11 -0.39
CA GLY A 659 33.44 16.93 -0.96
C GLY A 659 34.56 17.29 0.04
N LYS A 660 34.38 17.01 1.34
CA LYS A 660 35.38 17.28 2.37
C LYS A 660 36.27 16.05 2.64
N PRO A 661 37.61 16.19 2.64
CA PRO A 661 38.51 15.12 3.05
C PRO A 661 38.50 14.93 4.58
N CYS A 662 38.65 13.70 5.05
CA CYS A 662 38.77 13.40 6.47
C CYS A 662 40.07 13.98 7.05
N PRO A 663 40.05 14.66 8.21
CA PRO A 663 41.26 15.20 8.83
C PRO A 663 42.24 14.12 9.29
N ASN A 664 41.79 12.89 9.53
CA ASN A 664 42.63 11.81 10.06
C ASN A 664 43.33 10.97 8.99
N CYS A 665 42.68 10.76 7.83
CA CYS A 665 43.20 9.85 6.80
C CYS A 665 43.00 10.36 5.36
N SER A 666 42.50 11.59 5.20
CA SER A 666 42.24 12.24 3.91
C SER A 666 41.20 11.55 3.00
N THR A 667 40.62 10.43 3.42
CA THR A 667 39.49 9.78 2.73
C THR A 667 38.29 10.72 2.71
N MET A 668 37.60 10.79 1.57
CA MET A 668 36.39 11.60 1.39
C MET A 668 35.33 11.25 2.45
N LEU A 669 34.82 12.26 3.15
CA LEU A 669 33.72 12.10 4.09
C LEU A 669 32.40 11.87 3.34
N VAL A 670 31.47 11.16 3.98
CA VAL A 670 30.13 10.90 3.45
C VAL A 670 29.06 11.41 4.40
N GLU A 671 27.94 11.87 3.86
CA GLU A 671 26.77 12.29 4.62
C GLU A 671 26.03 11.08 5.19
N LYS A 672 25.68 11.15 6.48
CA LYS A 672 24.88 10.16 7.20
C LYS A 672 23.69 10.83 7.85
N TYR A 673 22.50 10.36 7.49
CA TYR A 673 21.24 10.82 8.03
C TYR A 673 20.79 9.90 9.17
N ALA A 674 20.61 10.46 10.36
CA ALA A 674 20.05 9.77 11.53
C ALA A 674 18.86 10.57 12.08
N LYS A 675 18.00 9.90 12.86
CA LYS A 675 16.87 10.55 13.54
C LYS A 675 17.31 11.67 14.50
N SER A 676 18.56 11.66 14.96
CA SER A 676 19.16 12.65 15.86
C SER A 676 19.87 13.80 15.13
N GLY A 677 19.82 13.85 13.80
CA GLY A 677 20.52 14.85 12.98
C GLY A 677 21.43 14.23 11.90
N SER A 678 21.81 15.04 10.92
CA SER A 678 22.74 14.67 9.85
C SER A 678 24.19 14.98 10.21
N HIS A 679 25.10 14.04 9.99
CA HIS A 679 26.53 14.19 10.25
C HIS A 679 27.37 13.68 9.09
N LEU A 680 28.59 14.18 8.97
CA LEU A 680 29.62 13.65 8.09
C LEU A 680 30.35 12.51 8.80
N GLN A 681 30.64 11.44 8.07
CA GLN A 681 31.39 10.29 8.58
C GLN A 681 32.49 9.87 7.61
N CYS A 682 33.67 9.56 8.12
CA CYS A 682 34.72 8.91 7.34
C CYS A 682 34.45 7.40 7.26
N PRO A 683 34.37 6.82 6.04
CA PRO A 683 34.12 5.40 5.88
C PRO A 683 35.30 4.51 6.31
N ASP A 684 36.53 5.03 6.30
CA ASP A 684 37.74 4.25 6.60
C ASP A 684 38.11 4.24 8.09
N CYS A 685 38.20 5.43 8.71
CA CYS A 685 38.66 5.56 10.09
C CYS A 685 37.55 5.87 11.11
N GLY A 686 36.31 6.08 10.65
CA GLY A 686 35.16 6.30 11.51
C GLY A 686 35.03 7.70 12.13
N TYR A 687 35.90 8.66 11.76
CA TYR A 687 35.78 10.08 12.16
C TYR A 687 34.38 10.63 11.85
N LYS A 688 33.85 11.51 12.73
CA LYS A 688 32.53 12.13 12.59
C LYS A 688 32.59 13.64 12.84
N GLU A 689 31.77 14.40 12.12
CA GLU A 689 31.63 15.85 12.27
C GLU A 689 30.18 16.26 11.97
N GLU A 690 29.64 17.25 12.67
CA GLU A 690 28.29 17.75 12.42
C GLU A 690 28.21 18.52 11.10
N MET A 691 27.10 18.37 10.37
CA MET A 691 26.86 19.17 9.16
C MET A 691 26.37 20.56 9.56
N GLN A 692 27.13 21.61 9.22
CA GLN A 692 26.63 22.98 9.27
C GLN A 692 25.52 23.13 8.21
N GLN A 693 24.35 23.61 8.62
CA GLN A 693 23.27 23.99 7.68
C GLN A 693 23.78 25.13 6.81
N THR A 694 24.10 24.84 5.56
CA THR A 694 24.22 25.86 4.52
C THR A 694 22.81 26.10 3.97
N ASP A 695 22.33 27.34 4.08
CA ASP A 695 21.10 27.81 3.44
C ASP A 695 21.04 27.29 1.99
N GLY A 696 19.98 26.55 1.67
CA GLY A 696 19.84 25.92 0.36
C GLY A 696 19.78 26.97 -0.74
N ASP A 697 20.58 26.75 -1.79
CA ASP A 697 20.44 27.44 -3.07
C ASP A 697 18.97 27.43 -3.50
N GLY A 698 18.37 28.62 -3.55
CA GLY A 698 17.16 28.84 -4.29
C GLY A 698 17.50 28.66 -5.77
N ASP A 699 16.83 27.71 -6.42
CA ASP A 699 16.64 27.74 -7.87
C ASP A 699 15.84 29.01 -8.19
N THR A 700 16.54 30.12 -8.36
CA THR A 700 16.09 31.22 -9.20
C THR A 700 16.37 30.82 -10.63
N ASP A 701 15.46 30.06 -11.24
CA ASP A 701 15.35 30.09 -12.70
C ASP A 701 14.63 31.38 -13.06
N ALA A 702 15.44 32.33 -13.52
CA ALA A 702 14.99 33.47 -14.30
C ALA A 702 14.74 33.00 -15.75
N ASP A 703 13.57 33.40 -16.26
CA ASP A 703 12.96 33.22 -17.59
C ASP A 703 12.25 31.89 -17.92
#